data_AF-A0A6P4XJU4-F1
#
_entry.id   AF-A0A6P4XJU4-F1
#
_cell.length_a   1.000
_cell.length_b   1.000
_cell.length_c   1.000
_cell.angle_alpha   90.00
_cell.angle_beta   90.00
_cell.angle_gamma   90.00
#
_symmetry.space_group_name_H-M   'P 1'
#
loop_
_entity.id
_entity.type
_entity.pdbx_description
1 polymer ?
#
loop_
_entity_poly.entity_id
_entity_poly.type
_entity_poly.pdbx_seq_one_letter_code
_entity_poly.pdbx_strand_id
1 'polypeptide(L)'
;MLLNNFNGIIKTINVIFKLKVLESWDEPHSGYPASDQPAGSLHYEGRAARLQVSDGQVEKLPLLSTFCICAGLDFVRHDGNHLYVAVKKQAGDSPTFVQYPSAALLTVDPPADDRLFYDVASAYSRHAVPLVDSDRQEKSKLCDDATIEDFKDPDVRYFRLSPVLVDCYQMVSTRENKWNSEAVPPKNFRKVVVRKGYRNTLAQNNEYDVMDLRYSTHNLGIAMELTYDPEGDGIDPDVHTPARLARWAAIKCGPLFTNAGYEIGIGLYERSVYIGLRDKADRALWVAHPDYLPPNTTESDWHLDMDTLITNSVEGRIIEPDSLSHACLTANPPQKQSLVFDRADNSRRRRKRSLGSDVCVPTSDTIHCARTAGHRDAEVSHIMEMVTRKFLHPGLRGKLETALKGCLGVCGTCVQGDLWESKVKHCDIFLHWVNFELDNDEPNVTNFFYKENSELKLYACGGDRHCLVEAPLFSLMIQSVEERFRPDPAQSVEQLLYPVGSNPLPVLDLLSQLYAIHASGRVTVWVEDKAEMQALKTPLKVVLLYNKEVSDVIINVAEQTSLDDVSGLVESWVRKWTTSSCPDVTRKYVPPFTVKGMPTERRKRSPEHELRESLLKRDRDWEKRWLHSRQSML
;
A
#
# COMPACT_ATOMS: atom_id res chain seq x y z
N MET A 1 3.95 -28.85 38.19
CA MET A 1 5.14 -29.43 38.86
C MET A 1 4.74 -30.30 40.07
N LEU A 2 4.04 -29.76 41.09
CA LEU A 2 3.51 -30.54 42.23
C LEU A 2 2.54 -31.69 41.85
N LEU A 3 1.75 -31.52 40.79
CA LEU A 3 0.70 -32.48 40.37
C LEU A 3 1.21 -33.87 39.93
N ASN A 4 2.42 -33.96 39.36
CA ASN A 4 2.96 -35.24 38.91
C ASN A 4 3.32 -36.16 40.10
N ASN A 5 3.87 -35.59 41.17
CA ASN A 5 4.14 -36.32 42.41
C ASN A 5 2.84 -36.68 43.15
N PHE A 6 1.81 -35.82 43.06
CA PHE A 6 0.50 -36.12 43.60
C PHE A 6 -0.19 -37.31 42.93
N ASN A 7 0.01 -37.55 41.63
CA ASN A 7 -0.60 -38.71 40.96
C ASN A 7 -0.14 -40.06 41.54
N GLY A 8 1.12 -40.17 41.98
CA GLY A 8 1.63 -41.36 42.68
C GLY A 8 1.01 -41.51 44.08
N ILE A 9 0.92 -40.40 44.82
CA ILE A 9 0.26 -40.32 46.14
C ILE A 9 -1.21 -40.72 46.03
N ILE A 10 -1.95 -40.14 45.10
CA ILE A 10 -3.40 -40.30 44.92
C ILE A 10 -3.77 -41.76 44.60
N LYS A 11 -2.98 -42.47 43.78
CA LYS A 11 -3.27 -43.88 43.43
C LYS A 11 -3.16 -44.83 44.62
N THR A 12 -2.16 -44.63 45.49
CA THR A 12 -1.95 -45.49 46.66
C THR A 12 -2.81 -45.07 47.85
N ILE A 13 -3.00 -43.76 48.05
CA ILE A 13 -3.74 -43.21 49.19
C ILE A 13 -5.25 -43.41 49.04
N ASN A 14 -5.82 -43.23 47.84
CA ASN A 14 -7.29 -43.30 47.64
C ASN A 14 -7.92 -44.66 47.98
N VAL A 15 -7.13 -45.72 48.16
CA VAL A 15 -7.59 -47.04 48.63
C VAL A 15 -7.83 -47.04 50.16
N ILE A 16 -7.17 -46.14 50.90
CA ILE A 16 -7.17 -46.06 52.36
C ILE A 16 -7.94 -44.80 52.86
N PHE A 17 -7.75 -43.64 52.21
CA PHE A 17 -8.49 -42.37 52.44
C PHE A 17 -8.23 -41.38 51.29
N LYS A 18 -9.01 -40.31 51.12
CA LYS A 18 -8.74 -39.35 50.02
C LYS A 18 -7.79 -38.23 50.46
N LEU A 19 -6.91 -37.79 49.57
CA LEU A 19 -6.07 -36.61 49.78
C LEU A 19 -6.93 -35.33 49.64
N LYS A 20 -6.78 -34.39 50.57
CA LYS A 20 -7.39 -33.06 50.52
C LYS A 20 -6.28 -32.01 50.45
N VAL A 21 -6.25 -31.24 49.37
CA VAL A 21 -5.37 -30.07 49.25
C VAL A 21 -6.12 -28.87 49.82
N LEU A 22 -5.61 -28.31 50.91
CA LEU A 22 -6.17 -27.11 51.53
C LEU A 22 -5.71 -25.85 50.79
N GLU A 23 -4.48 -25.86 50.30
CA GLU A 23 -3.85 -24.73 49.64
C GLU A 23 -2.69 -25.21 48.75
N SER A 24 -2.48 -24.56 47.61
CA SER A 24 -1.40 -24.88 46.67
C SER A 24 -0.72 -23.60 46.19
N TRP A 25 -1.19 -23.00 45.10
CA TRP A 25 -0.70 -21.72 44.62
C TRP A 25 -1.50 -20.59 45.24
N ASP A 26 -0.81 -19.55 45.72
CA ASP A 26 -1.39 -18.36 46.34
C ASP A 26 -1.04 -17.12 45.50
N GLU A 27 -2.05 -16.33 45.16
CA GLU A 27 -1.94 -15.08 44.42
C GLU A 27 -2.63 -13.93 45.18
N PRO A 28 -2.13 -12.68 45.10
CA PRO A 28 -2.78 -11.55 45.75
C PRO A 28 -4.23 -11.38 45.31
N HIS A 29 -5.16 -11.26 46.25
CA HIS A 29 -6.58 -11.08 45.97
C HIS A 29 -7.17 -9.95 46.80
N SER A 30 -8.39 -9.54 46.47
CA SER A 30 -9.04 -8.32 47.01
C SER A 30 -9.15 -8.27 48.55
N GLY A 31 -9.13 -9.42 49.23
CA GLY A 31 -9.16 -9.53 50.69
C GLY A 31 -7.78 -9.47 51.36
N TYR A 32 -6.72 -9.80 50.63
CA TYR A 32 -5.33 -9.81 51.10
C TYR A 32 -4.41 -9.35 49.96
N PRO A 33 -4.19 -8.03 49.82
CA PRO A 33 -3.41 -7.46 48.70
C PRO A 33 -1.91 -7.81 48.76
N ALA A 34 -1.43 -8.35 49.88
CA ALA A 34 -0.09 -8.90 50.04
C ALA A 34 -0.06 -10.46 50.02
N SER A 35 -1.21 -11.10 49.74
CA SER A 35 -1.52 -12.53 49.90
C SER A 35 -1.57 -13.03 51.35
N ASP A 36 -2.01 -14.28 51.53
CA ASP A 36 -2.18 -14.97 52.81
C ASP A 36 -0.88 -15.59 53.38
N GLN A 37 0.24 -15.45 52.67
CA GLN A 37 1.49 -16.16 52.96
C GLN A 37 2.62 -15.22 53.41
N PRO A 38 3.59 -15.72 54.20
CA PRO A 38 4.75 -14.92 54.58
C PRO A 38 5.68 -14.66 53.39
N ALA A 39 6.40 -13.55 53.42
CA ALA A 39 7.38 -13.21 52.39
C ALA A 39 8.39 -14.35 52.17
N GLY A 40 8.59 -14.74 50.90
CA GLY A 40 9.46 -15.86 50.52
C GLY A 40 8.79 -17.24 50.60
N SER A 41 7.48 -17.33 50.82
CA SER A 41 6.74 -18.59 50.78
C SER A 41 6.80 -19.26 49.40
N LEU A 42 7.03 -20.57 49.38
CA LEU A 42 7.02 -21.36 48.14
C LEU A 42 5.61 -21.54 47.54
N HIS A 43 4.56 -21.11 48.23
CA HIS A 43 3.20 -21.05 47.69
C HIS A 43 3.08 -20.05 46.52
N TYR A 44 3.85 -18.95 46.55
CA TYR A 44 3.91 -17.98 45.45
C TYR A 44 4.46 -18.55 44.14
N GLU A 45 5.36 -19.53 44.26
CA GLU A 45 5.97 -20.21 43.12
C GLU A 45 5.19 -21.46 42.70
N GLY A 46 4.04 -21.75 43.33
CA GLY A 46 3.30 -22.99 43.10
C GLY A 46 4.14 -24.24 43.42
N ARG A 47 5.04 -24.14 44.40
CA ARG A 47 6.01 -25.16 44.81
C ARG A 47 5.80 -25.68 46.22
N ALA A 48 4.79 -25.19 46.93
CA ALA A 48 4.33 -25.74 48.20
C ALA A 48 2.83 -26.07 48.18
N ALA A 49 2.40 -26.95 49.09
CA ALA A 49 1.00 -27.24 49.33
C ALA A 49 0.73 -27.56 50.80
N ARG A 50 -0.47 -27.22 51.26
CA ARG A 50 -1.01 -27.66 52.55
C ARG A 50 -1.94 -28.85 52.32
N LEU A 51 -1.62 -29.97 52.93
CA LEU A 51 -2.32 -31.24 52.72
C LEU A 51 -2.99 -31.75 53.99
N GLN A 52 -4.16 -32.35 53.81
CA GLN A 52 -4.90 -33.03 54.86
C GLN A 52 -5.49 -34.33 54.32
N VAL A 53 -5.96 -35.18 55.22
CA VAL A 53 -6.82 -36.30 54.87
C VAL A 53 -8.27 -35.79 54.75
N SER A 54 -9.02 -36.29 53.76
CA SER A 54 -10.38 -35.83 53.45
C SER A 54 -11.38 -35.99 54.61
N ASP A 55 -11.17 -36.97 55.48
CA ASP A 55 -12.00 -37.25 56.66
C ASP A 55 -11.60 -36.41 57.89
N GLY A 56 -10.58 -35.55 57.76
CA GLY A 56 -10.13 -34.64 58.81
C GLY A 56 -9.41 -35.30 59.99
N GLN A 57 -9.14 -36.61 59.95
CA GLN A 57 -8.52 -37.32 61.07
C GLN A 57 -7.01 -37.04 61.16
N VAL A 58 -6.63 -36.20 62.12
CA VAL A 58 -5.25 -35.75 62.34
C VAL A 58 -4.29 -36.91 62.64
N GLU A 59 -4.79 -37.99 63.25
CA GLU A 59 -4.02 -39.21 63.56
C GLU A 59 -3.45 -39.91 62.31
N LYS A 60 -4.01 -39.64 61.13
CA LYS A 60 -3.57 -40.21 59.85
C LYS A 60 -2.49 -39.39 59.15
N LEU A 61 -2.17 -38.18 59.64
CA LEU A 61 -1.16 -37.31 59.05
C LEU A 61 0.26 -37.88 59.07
N PRO A 62 0.72 -38.64 60.09
CA PRO A 62 2.02 -39.32 60.05
C PRO A 62 2.12 -40.38 58.94
N LEU A 63 1.01 -41.06 58.62
CA LEU A 63 0.97 -42.01 57.51
C LEU A 63 0.98 -41.25 56.17
N LEU A 64 0.21 -40.16 56.06
CA LEU A 64 0.22 -39.28 54.89
C LEU A 64 1.61 -38.67 54.64
N SER A 65 2.35 -38.29 55.69
CA SER A 65 3.70 -37.72 55.53
C SER A 65 4.68 -38.75 54.99
N THR A 66 4.57 -40.01 55.42
CA THR A 66 5.36 -41.13 54.89
C THR A 66 5.10 -41.32 53.40
N PHE A 67 3.84 -41.27 52.96
CA PHE A 67 3.51 -41.32 51.53
C PHE A 67 4.02 -40.12 50.74
N CYS A 68 3.99 -38.92 51.33
CA CYS A 68 4.53 -37.71 50.71
C CYS A 68 6.05 -37.85 50.46
N ILE A 69 6.79 -38.41 51.43
CA ILE A 69 8.21 -38.70 51.31
C ILE A 69 8.45 -39.76 50.22
N CYS A 70 7.71 -40.87 50.25
CA CYS A 70 7.85 -41.94 49.26
C CYS A 70 7.52 -41.49 47.83
N ALA A 71 6.68 -40.48 47.67
CA ALA A 71 6.34 -39.89 46.38
C ALA A 71 7.36 -38.85 45.88
N GLY A 72 8.48 -38.67 46.57
CA GLY A 72 9.58 -37.83 46.13
C GLY A 72 9.35 -36.33 46.36
N LEU A 73 8.54 -35.95 47.36
CA LEU A 73 8.49 -34.55 47.80
C LEU A 73 9.80 -34.20 48.54
N ASP A 74 10.43 -33.10 48.15
CA ASP A 74 11.74 -32.70 48.69
C ASP A 74 11.69 -32.23 50.15
N PHE A 75 10.54 -31.76 50.60
CA PHE A 75 10.33 -31.28 51.96
C PHE A 75 8.92 -31.62 52.44
N VAL A 76 8.83 -32.18 53.65
CA VAL A 76 7.57 -32.52 54.32
C VAL A 76 7.68 -32.10 55.79
N ARG A 77 6.77 -31.24 56.24
CA ARG A 77 6.68 -30.74 57.62
C ARG A 77 5.26 -30.93 58.14
N HIS A 78 5.14 -31.35 59.39
CA HIS A 78 3.86 -31.55 60.04
C HIS A 78 3.47 -30.31 60.85
N ASP A 79 2.41 -29.61 60.43
CA ASP A 79 1.97 -28.32 60.99
C ASP A 79 0.65 -28.49 61.77
N GLY A 80 0.66 -29.41 62.75
CA GLY A 80 -0.49 -29.70 63.60
C GLY A 80 -1.64 -30.41 62.88
N ASN A 81 -2.54 -29.67 62.24
CA ASN A 81 -3.76 -30.21 61.61
C ASN A 81 -3.64 -30.47 60.09
N HIS A 82 -2.48 -30.16 59.51
CA HIS A 82 -2.16 -30.40 58.11
C HIS A 82 -0.66 -30.68 57.94
N LEU A 83 -0.26 -31.13 56.75
CA LEU A 83 1.13 -31.20 56.34
C LEU A 83 1.44 -30.03 55.42
N TYR A 84 2.58 -29.38 55.64
CA TYR A 84 3.22 -28.53 54.66
C TYR A 84 4.18 -29.37 53.83
N VAL A 85 4.01 -29.37 52.52
CA VAL A 85 4.94 -30.05 51.60
C VAL A 85 5.48 -29.07 50.59
N ALA A 86 6.73 -29.29 50.15
CA ALA A 86 7.34 -28.49 49.11
C ALA A 86 8.31 -29.30 48.23
N VAL A 87 8.60 -28.75 47.05
CA VAL A 87 9.56 -29.31 46.08
C VAL A 87 10.69 -28.32 45.79
N LYS A 88 11.88 -28.84 45.50
CA LYS A 88 13.03 -28.05 45.02
C LYS A 88 12.68 -27.40 43.68
N LYS A 89 13.39 -26.31 43.38
CA LYS A 89 13.29 -25.66 42.08
C LYS A 89 13.93 -26.61 41.07
N GLN A 90 13.12 -27.27 40.27
CA GLN A 90 13.65 -28.09 39.17
C GLN A 90 13.98 -27.16 37.99
N ALA A 91 15.03 -27.50 37.24
CA ALA A 91 15.21 -26.96 35.90
C ALA A 91 14.10 -27.55 35.02
N GLY A 92 12.94 -26.89 35.03
CA GLY A 92 11.83 -27.23 34.14
C GLY A 92 11.95 -26.44 32.85
N ASP A 93 11.49 -27.02 31.75
CA ASP A 93 11.28 -26.29 30.51
C ASP A 93 10.29 -25.16 30.77
N SER A 94 10.72 -23.93 30.47
CA SER A 94 9.81 -22.79 30.53
C SER A 94 8.81 -22.95 29.39
N PRO A 95 7.50 -22.79 29.64
CA PRO A 95 6.50 -22.89 28.60
C PRO A 95 6.82 -21.86 27.51
N THR A 96 7.05 -22.34 26.29
CA THR A 96 7.19 -21.49 25.12
C THR A 96 5.81 -21.27 24.50
N PHE A 97 5.56 -20.04 24.05
CA PHE A 97 4.28 -19.66 23.45
C PHE A 97 4.50 -19.19 22.02
N VAL A 98 3.58 -19.58 21.13
CA VAL A 98 3.46 -18.98 19.81
C VAL A 98 2.50 -17.80 19.91
N GLN A 99 2.96 -16.62 19.50
CA GLN A 99 2.16 -15.39 19.53
C GLN A 99 1.40 -15.26 18.21
N TYR A 100 0.06 -15.23 18.30
CA TYR A 100 -0.86 -14.93 17.22
C TYR A 100 -1.51 -13.55 17.46
N PRO A 101 -2.16 -12.93 16.46
CA PRO A 101 -2.75 -11.60 16.60
C PRO A 101 -3.70 -11.43 17.80
N SER A 102 -4.53 -12.45 18.08
CA SER A 102 -5.54 -12.39 19.14
C SER A 102 -5.34 -13.42 20.25
N ALA A 103 -4.27 -14.23 20.22
CA ALA A 103 -4.02 -15.28 21.20
C ALA A 103 -2.53 -15.63 21.35
N ALA A 104 -2.16 -16.13 22.52
CA ALA A 104 -0.86 -16.75 22.77
C ALA A 104 -1.10 -18.22 23.11
N LEU A 105 -0.59 -19.14 22.29
CA LEU A 105 -0.85 -20.57 22.47
C LEU A 105 0.40 -21.31 22.91
N LEU A 106 0.22 -22.26 23.83
CA LEU A 106 1.30 -23.04 24.43
C LEU A 106 1.84 -24.06 23.41
N THR A 107 3.17 -24.10 23.25
CA THR A 107 3.82 -25.15 22.47
C THR A 107 3.91 -26.44 23.27
N VAL A 108 3.65 -27.57 22.63
CA VAL A 108 3.64 -28.88 23.28
C VAL A 108 4.34 -29.94 22.42
N ASP A 109 4.79 -31.01 23.06
CA ASP A 109 5.15 -32.25 22.38
C ASP A 109 3.94 -33.20 22.38
N PRO A 110 3.69 -33.93 21.28
CA PRO A 110 2.59 -34.87 21.22
C PRO A 110 2.88 -36.09 22.11
N PRO A 111 1.84 -36.77 22.62
CA PRO A 111 1.98 -38.06 23.30
C PRO A 111 2.77 -39.06 22.47
N ALA A 112 3.51 -39.95 23.13
CA ALA A 112 4.35 -40.95 22.45
C ALA A 112 3.55 -41.80 21.45
N ASP A 113 2.31 -42.15 21.79
CA ASP A 113 1.42 -42.97 20.96
C ASP A 113 0.94 -42.22 19.71
N ASP A 114 0.94 -40.88 19.72
CA ASP A 114 0.48 -40.06 18.62
C ASP A 114 1.61 -39.50 17.74
N ARG A 115 2.88 -39.80 18.06
CA ARG A 115 4.05 -39.23 17.35
C ARG A 115 3.97 -39.40 15.83
N LEU A 116 3.51 -40.56 15.36
CA LEU A 116 3.39 -40.87 13.94
C LEU A 116 2.47 -39.88 13.17
N PHE A 117 1.49 -39.26 13.85
CA PHE A 117 0.61 -38.28 13.22
C PHE A 117 1.27 -36.90 13.05
N TYR A 118 2.28 -36.58 13.85
CA TYR A 118 2.87 -35.23 13.91
C TYR A 118 4.36 -35.18 13.56
N ASP A 119 4.98 -36.34 13.39
CA ASP A 119 6.35 -36.48 12.90
C ASP A 119 6.41 -36.02 11.44
N VAL A 120 7.33 -35.10 11.19
CA VAL A 120 7.59 -34.52 9.87
C VAL A 120 8.91 -35.09 9.36
N ALA A 121 9.03 -35.29 8.05
CA ALA A 121 10.27 -35.85 7.50
C ALA A 121 11.48 -34.97 7.86
N SER A 122 12.60 -35.61 8.19
CA SER A 122 13.81 -34.92 8.71
C SER A 122 14.35 -33.84 7.78
N ALA A 123 14.13 -33.99 6.46
CA ALA A 123 14.48 -32.98 5.46
C ALA A 123 13.74 -31.65 5.67
N TYR A 124 12.54 -31.67 6.26
CA TYR A 124 11.67 -30.52 6.41
C TYR A 124 11.49 -30.06 7.86
N SER A 125 12.07 -30.76 8.83
CA SER A 125 11.87 -30.49 10.26
C SER A 125 12.28 -29.08 10.68
N ARG A 126 13.20 -28.45 9.96
CA ARG A 126 13.66 -27.07 10.21
C ARG A 126 12.61 -26.01 9.89
N HIS A 127 11.66 -26.33 9.02
CA HIS A 127 10.59 -25.42 8.59
C HIS A 127 9.28 -25.68 9.35
N ALA A 128 9.26 -26.71 10.20
CA ALA A 128 8.07 -27.06 10.98
C ALA A 128 7.82 -26.03 12.08
N VAL A 129 6.65 -25.39 12.04
CA VAL A 129 6.19 -24.53 13.12
C VAL A 129 5.95 -25.39 14.38
N PRO A 130 6.22 -24.91 15.60
CA PRO A 130 5.96 -25.67 16.82
C PRO A 130 4.53 -26.22 16.90
N LEU A 131 4.37 -27.40 17.50
CA LEU A 131 3.06 -27.99 17.78
C LEU A 131 2.39 -27.25 18.92
N VAL A 132 1.08 -27.09 18.80
CA VAL A 132 0.23 -26.39 19.76
C VAL A 132 -0.95 -27.29 20.15
N ASP A 133 -1.33 -27.25 21.43
CA ASP A 133 -2.52 -27.93 21.94
C ASP A 133 -3.77 -27.08 21.72
N SER A 134 -4.77 -27.63 21.04
CA SER A 134 -6.04 -26.94 20.83
C SER A 134 -7.17 -27.42 21.75
N ASP A 135 -6.92 -28.34 22.69
CA ASP A 135 -7.96 -28.97 23.49
C ASP A 135 -8.84 -27.94 24.23
N ARG A 136 -10.13 -27.91 23.88
CA ARG A 136 -11.14 -26.96 24.38
C ARG A 136 -10.88 -25.50 23.99
N GLN A 137 -10.04 -25.27 23.00
CA GLN A 137 -9.68 -23.96 22.49
C GLN A 137 -10.06 -23.80 21.01
N GLU A 138 -10.79 -24.74 20.40
CA GLU A 138 -11.16 -24.70 18.98
C GLU A 138 -11.85 -23.40 18.58
N LYS A 139 -12.70 -22.86 19.46
CA LYS A 139 -13.43 -21.60 19.24
C LYS A 139 -12.64 -20.34 19.64
N SER A 140 -11.42 -20.49 20.15
CA SER A 140 -10.55 -19.37 20.48
C SER A 140 -10.17 -18.64 19.20
N LYS A 141 -10.26 -17.31 19.22
CA LYS A 141 -9.89 -16.47 18.08
C LYS A 141 -8.38 -16.45 17.89
N LEU A 142 -7.94 -16.69 16.66
CA LEU A 142 -6.55 -16.47 16.25
C LEU A 142 -6.37 -15.05 15.70
N CYS A 143 -7.39 -14.54 15.02
CA CYS A 143 -7.51 -13.17 14.55
C CYS A 143 -8.98 -12.71 14.63
N ASP A 144 -9.34 -11.57 14.04
CA ASP A 144 -10.70 -11.03 14.14
C ASP A 144 -11.73 -11.93 13.45
N ASP A 145 -11.35 -12.51 12.30
CA ASP A 145 -12.22 -13.23 11.38
C ASP A 145 -12.09 -14.77 11.41
N ALA A 146 -11.14 -15.34 12.16
CA ALA A 146 -10.94 -16.79 12.23
C ALA A 146 -10.54 -17.32 13.62
N THR A 147 -10.89 -18.59 13.87
CA THR A 147 -10.60 -19.34 15.09
C THR A 147 -9.59 -20.46 14.83
N ILE A 148 -9.21 -21.19 15.88
CA ILE A 148 -8.35 -22.37 15.75
C ILE A 148 -9.02 -23.44 14.87
N GLU A 149 -10.34 -23.65 15.02
CA GLU A 149 -11.12 -24.64 14.27
C GLU A 149 -11.04 -24.44 12.75
N ASP A 150 -10.95 -23.19 12.28
CA ASP A 150 -10.87 -22.88 10.84
C ASP A 150 -9.55 -23.38 10.20
N PHE A 151 -8.47 -23.46 10.98
CA PHE A 151 -7.14 -23.87 10.48
C PHE A 151 -6.77 -25.30 10.87
N LYS A 152 -7.32 -25.83 11.95
CA LYS A 152 -6.96 -27.15 12.47
C LYS A 152 -7.63 -28.26 11.67
N ASP A 153 -6.96 -29.40 11.60
CA ASP A 153 -7.58 -30.65 11.14
C ASP A 153 -8.60 -31.13 12.21
N PRO A 154 -9.90 -31.29 11.89
CA PRO A 154 -10.94 -31.53 12.88
C PRO A 154 -10.72 -32.82 13.69
N ASP A 155 -10.02 -33.80 13.11
CA ASP A 155 -9.85 -35.13 13.69
C ASP A 155 -8.65 -35.26 14.65
N VAL A 156 -7.88 -34.17 14.88
CA VAL A 156 -6.66 -34.21 15.70
C VAL A 156 -6.69 -33.20 16.83
N ARG A 157 -5.95 -33.45 17.91
CA ARG A 157 -5.86 -32.52 19.05
C ARG A 157 -4.82 -31.42 18.84
N TYR A 158 -3.67 -31.78 18.27
CA TYR A 158 -2.54 -30.86 18.13
C TYR A 158 -2.43 -30.36 16.69
N PHE A 159 -1.92 -29.15 16.51
CA PHE A 159 -1.77 -28.57 15.18
C PHE A 159 -0.52 -27.68 15.11
N ARG A 160 -0.07 -27.40 13.88
CA ARG A 160 1.00 -26.43 13.58
C ARG A 160 0.40 -25.32 12.73
N LEU A 161 0.71 -24.06 13.03
CA LEU A 161 0.25 -22.92 12.25
C LEU A 161 1.17 -21.72 12.41
N SER A 162 1.71 -21.22 11.30
CA SER A 162 2.54 -20.02 11.31
C SER A 162 1.69 -18.77 11.61
N PRO A 163 2.08 -17.91 12.58
CA PRO A 163 1.40 -16.64 12.81
C PRO A 163 1.34 -15.74 11.57
N VAL A 164 2.38 -15.78 10.73
CA VAL A 164 2.46 -14.99 9.50
C VAL A 164 1.36 -15.39 8.49
N LEU A 165 0.92 -16.65 8.49
CA LEU A 165 -0.23 -17.08 7.68
C LEU A 165 -1.55 -16.52 8.20
N VAL A 166 -1.70 -16.45 9.52
CA VAL A 166 -2.89 -15.87 10.15
C VAL A 166 -2.96 -14.37 9.84
N ASP A 167 -1.84 -13.65 9.89
CA ASP A 167 -1.75 -12.25 9.47
C ASP A 167 -2.13 -12.09 7.99
N CYS A 168 -1.62 -12.95 7.12
CA CYS A 168 -1.96 -12.98 5.70
C CYS A 168 -3.47 -13.21 5.48
N TYR A 169 -4.07 -14.19 6.16
CA TYR A 169 -5.50 -14.44 6.11
C TYR A 169 -6.30 -13.20 6.54
N GLN A 170 -5.96 -12.62 7.70
CA GLN A 170 -6.63 -11.43 8.21
C GLN A 170 -6.55 -10.27 7.22
N MET A 171 -5.38 -10.03 6.61
CA MET A 171 -5.22 -8.95 5.63
C MET A 171 -6.02 -9.19 4.34
N VAL A 172 -6.12 -10.43 3.86
CA VAL A 172 -6.96 -10.78 2.70
C VAL A 172 -8.45 -10.60 3.02
N SER A 173 -8.91 -11.13 4.16
CA SER A 173 -10.30 -10.99 4.62
C SER A 173 -10.70 -9.52 4.80
N THR A 174 -9.87 -8.75 5.52
CA THR A 174 -10.07 -7.31 5.73
C THR A 174 -10.12 -6.57 4.40
N ARG A 175 -9.24 -6.93 3.45
CA ARG A 175 -9.18 -6.26 2.15
C ARG A 175 -10.43 -6.48 1.31
N GLU A 176 -10.98 -7.69 1.31
CA GLU A 176 -12.21 -7.99 0.58
C GLU A 176 -13.42 -7.21 1.10
N ASN A 177 -13.38 -6.87 2.39
CA ASN A 177 -14.44 -6.13 3.05
C ASN A 177 -14.15 -4.63 3.20
N LYS A 178 -12.96 -4.16 2.77
CA LYS A 178 -12.46 -2.79 2.96
C LYS A 178 -13.46 -1.71 2.57
N TRP A 179 -14.15 -1.90 1.44
CA TRP A 179 -15.08 -0.89 0.89
C TRP A 179 -16.56 -1.28 1.02
N ASN A 180 -16.87 -2.43 1.62
CA ASN A 180 -18.26 -2.90 1.75
C ASN A 180 -19.02 -2.11 2.85
N SER A 181 -18.30 -1.52 3.81
CA SER A 181 -18.84 -0.63 4.85
C SER A 181 -19.17 0.78 4.34
N GLU A 182 -18.63 1.20 3.18
CA GLU A 182 -18.88 2.52 2.59
C GLU A 182 -20.16 2.58 1.72
N ALA A 183 -20.70 1.42 1.32
CA ALA A 183 -21.96 1.37 0.61
C ALA A 183 -23.12 1.74 1.55
N VAL A 184 -24.09 2.53 1.08
CA VAL A 184 -25.34 2.81 1.82
C VAL A 184 -26.51 2.26 0.99
N PRO A 185 -27.22 1.22 1.47
CA PRO A 185 -26.95 0.47 2.70
C PRO A 185 -25.66 -0.38 2.61
N PRO A 186 -24.98 -0.67 3.74
CA PRO A 186 -23.83 -1.56 3.75
C PRO A 186 -24.30 -2.93 3.27
N LYS A 187 -23.76 -3.37 2.14
CA LYS A 187 -24.13 -4.65 1.53
C LYS A 187 -23.05 -5.68 1.80
N ASN A 188 -23.50 -6.82 2.35
CA ASN A 188 -22.93 -8.15 2.18
C ASN A 188 -21.46 -8.24 2.61
N PHE A 189 -21.23 -8.48 3.90
CA PHE A 189 -19.93 -8.97 4.37
C PHE A 189 -19.60 -10.27 3.63
N ARG A 190 -18.43 -10.31 3.00
CA ARG A 190 -17.97 -11.45 2.20
C ARG A 190 -17.03 -12.26 3.06
N LYS A 191 -17.50 -13.42 3.49
CA LYS A 191 -16.69 -14.32 4.32
C LYS A 191 -15.71 -15.09 3.43
N VAL A 192 -14.41 -14.93 3.73
CA VAL A 192 -13.34 -15.77 3.19
C VAL A 192 -13.13 -16.92 4.18
N VAL A 193 -13.20 -18.15 3.68
CA VAL A 193 -13.13 -19.37 4.49
C VAL A 193 -11.79 -20.07 4.24
N VAL A 194 -11.17 -20.53 5.32
CA VAL A 194 -10.04 -21.46 5.25
C VAL A 194 -10.63 -22.84 4.94
N ARG A 195 -10.52 -23.25 3.67
CA ARG A 195 -10.98 -24.57 3.23
C ARG A 195 -10.10 -25.68 3.80
N LYS A 196 -8.80 -25.39 3.94
CA LYS A 196 -7.81 -26.34 4.45
C LYS A 196 -6.66 -25.59 5.09
N GLY A 197 -6.38 -25.85 6.36
CA GLY A 197 -5.21 -25.33 7.07
C GLY A 197 -4.18 -26.43 7.32
N TYR A 198 -3.89 -26.70 8.59
CA TYR A 198 -3.04 -27.79 9.05
C TYR A 198 -3.62 -29.16 8.67
N ARG A 199 -2.73 -30.10 8.35
CA ARG A 199 -3.05 -31.54 8.19
C ARG A 199 -2.05 -32.36 8.96
N ASN A 200 -2.49 -33.40 9.66
CA ASN A 200 -1.53 -34.34 10.24
C ASN A 200 -0.74 -35.07 9.13
N THR A 201 0.42 -35.64 9.45
CA THR A 201 1.33 -36.26 8.47
C THR A 201 0.65 -37.38 7.68
N LEU A 202 -0.22 -38.17 8.31
CA LEU A 202 -0.93 -39.26 7.63
C LEU A 202 -1.96 -38.72 6.63
N ALA A 203 -2.76 -37.73 7.05
CA ALA A 203 -3.74 -37.07 6.18
C ALA A 203 -3.05 -36.38 4.99
N GLN A 204 -1.95 -35.65 5.24
CA GLN A 204 -1.14 -35.03 4.20
C GLN A 204 -0.64 -36.05 3.17
N ASN A 205 -0.08 -37.17 3.61
CA ASN A 205 0.46 -38.21 2.72
C ASN A 205 -0.63 -38.93 1.91
N ASN A 206 -1.86 -38.99 2.43
CA ASN A 206 -3.00 -39.56 1.70
C ASN A 206 -3.58 -38.58 0.67
N GLU A 207 -3.47 -37.27 0.93
CA GLU A 207 -4.05 -36.23 0.08
C GLU A 207 -3.12 -35.80 -1.07
N TYR A 208 -1.81 -35.84 -0.87
CA TYR A 208 -0.84 -35.30 -1.82
C TYR A 208 0.26 -36.29 -2.17
N ASP A 209 0.57 -36.37 -3.46
CA ASP A 209 1.76 -37.07 -3.95
C ASP A 209 3.03 -36.33 -3.50
N VAL A 210 4.12 -37.06 -3.34
CA VAL A 210 5.43 -36.51 -2.92
C VAL A 210 5.95 -35.43 -3.90
N MET A 211 5.52 -35.48 -5.16
CA MET A 211 5.88 -34.50 -6.20
C MET A 211 4.95 -33.29 -6.25
N ASP A 212 3.83 -33.27 -5.52
CA ASP A 212 2.92 -32.12 -5.46
C ASP A 212 3.62 -30.96 -4.73
N LEU A 213 3.52 -29.74 -5.26
CA LEU A 213 4.13 -28.56 -4.63
C LEU A 213 3.58 -28.28 -3.23
N ARG A 214 2.37 -28.76 -2.91
CA ARG A 214 1.76 -28.68 -1.57
C ARG A 214 2.25 -29.77 -0.62
N TYR A 215 2.98 -30.76 -1.14
CA TYR A 215 3.57 -31.80 -0.33
C TYR A 215 4.47 -31.17 0.73
N SER A 216 4.38 -31.70 1.95
CA SER A 216 5.08 -31.15 3.12
C SER A 216 4.86 -29.66 3.43
N THR A 217 3.69 -29.06 3.17
CA THR A 217 3.43 -27.66 3.60
C THR A 217 2.34 -27.54 4.66
N HIS A 218 1.21 -28.25 4.51
CA HIS A 218 0.12 -28.19 5.48
C HIS A 218 0.49 -28.85 6.81
N ASN A 219 1.19 -29.99 6.78
CA ASN A 219 1.67 -30.67 7.99
C ASN A 219 2.83 -29.98 8.70
N LEU A 220 3.47 -29.00 8.06
CA LEU A 220 4.45 -28.12 8.69
C LEU A 220 3.79 -26.87 9.31
N GLY A 221 2.51 -26.63 9.04
CA GLY A 221 1.80 -25.43 9.48
C GLY A 221 2.14 -24.17 8.68
N ILE A 222 2.63 -24.33 7.45
CA ILE A 222 3.11 -23.22 6.60
C ILE A 222 2.31 -23.06 5.31
N ALA A 223 1.09 -23.62 5.24
CA ALA A 223 0.17 -23.37 4.14
C ALA A 223 -1.30 -23.35 4.56
N MET A 224 -2.12 -22.71 3.72
CA MET A 224 -3.57 -22.72 3.79
C MET A 224 -4.20 -22.67 2.38
N GLU A 225 -5.42 -23.16 2.26
CA GLU A 225 -6.27 -22.97 1.09
C GLU A 225 -7.47 -22.07 1.44
N LEU A 226 -7.67 -21.02 0.66
CA LEU A 226 -8.75 -20.06 0.85
C LEU A 226 -9.81 -20.20 -0.24
N THR A 227 -11.07 -19.94 0.13
CA THR A 227 -12.20 -19.84 -0.79
C THR A 227 -13.21 -18.79 -0.29
N TYR A 228 -14.14 -18.37 -1.14
CA TYR A 228 -15.29 -17.62 -0.68
C TYR A 228 -16.33 -18.59 -0.10
N ASP A 229 -17.02 -18.17 0.96
CA ASP A 229 -18.09 -18.95 1.55
C ASP A 229 -19.19 -19.24 0.50
N PRO A 230 -19.43 -20.49 0.08
CA PRO A 230 -20.43 -20.78 -0.96
C PRO A 230 -21.86 -20.47 -0.52
N GLU A 231 -22.12 -20.35 0.78
CA GLU A 231 -23.43 -20.05 1.35
C GLU A 231 -23.59 -18.54 1.69
N GLY A 232 -22.57 -17.73 1.40
CA GLY A 232 -22.58 -16.31 1.72
C GLY A 232 -23.53 -15.48 0.84
N ASP A 233 -24.41 -14.72 1.47
CA ASP A 233 -25.30 -13.78 0.78
C ASP A 233 -24.51 -12.75 -0.04
N GLY A 234 -24.84 -12.62 -1.33
CA GLY A 234 -24.29 -11.57 -2.20
C GLY A 234 -22.94 -11.85 -2.86
N ILE A 235 -22.55 -13.11 -2.93
CA ILE A 235 -21.38 -13.56 -3.68
C ILE A 235 -21.79 -13.75 -5.14
N ASP A 236 -21.34 -12.82 -5.98
CA ASP A 236 -21.39 -12.96 -7.42
C ASP A 236 -20.25 -13.88 -7.88
N PRO A 237 -20.53 -15.10 -8.38
CA PRO A 237 -19.49 -16.07 -8.76
C PRO A 237 -18.60 -15.59 -9.92
N ASP A 238 -19.06 -14.64 -10.74
CA ASP A 238 -18.26 -14.07 -11.83
C ASP A 238 -17.25 -13.03 -11.32
N VAL A 239 -17.54 -12.41 -10.18
CA VAL A 239 -16.67 -11.41 -9.54
C VAL A 239 -15.78 -12.03 -8.46
N HIS A 240 -16.31 -12.98 -7.70
CA HIS A 240 -15.67 -13.61 -6.53
C HIS A 240 -15.06 -14.94 -6.90
N THR A 241 -13.99 -14.87 -7.70
CA THR A 241 -13.30 -16.04 -8.21
C THR A 241 -12.05 -16.37 -7.38
N PRO A 242 -11.59 -17.64 -7.38
CA PRO A 242 -10.30 -17.98 -6.77
C PRO A 242 -9.13 -17.16 -7.32
N ALA A 243 -9.17 -16.77 -8.60
CA ALA A 243 -8.18 -15.89 -9.23
C ALA A 243 -8.14 -14.49 -8.57
N ARG A 244 -9.28 -13.99 -8.08
CA ARG A 244 -9.34 -12.75 -7.31
C ARG A 244 -8.69 -12.90 -5.93
N LEU A 245 -8.95 -13.99 -5.22
CA LEU A 245 -8.28 -14.26 -3.94
C LEU A 245 -6.76 -14.39 -4.12
N ALA A 246 -6.31 -15.05 -5.20
CA ALA A 246 -4.89 -15.14 -5.54
C ALA A 246 -4.24 -13.77 -5.73
N ARG A 247 -4.91 -12.85 -6.43
CA ARG A 247 -4.47 -11.46 -6.57
C ARG A 247 -4.33 -10.76 -5.22
N TRP A 248 -5.29 -10.93 -4.31
CA TRP A 248 -5.20 -10.33 -2.98
C TRP A 248 -4.12 -10.97 -2.11
N ALA A 249 -3.92 -12.28 -2.21
CA ALA A 249 -2.83 -12.97 -1.56
C ALA A 249 -1.46 -12.43 -2.02
N ALA A 250 -1.27 -12.26 -3.34
CA ALA A 250 -0.06 -11.65 -3.90
C ALA A 250 0.19 -10.22 -3.35
N ILE A 251 -0.87 -9.42 -3.23
CA ILE A 251 -0.77 -8.03 -2.76
C ILE A 251 -0.56 -7.94 -1.24
N LYS A 252 -1.24 -8.78 -0.44
CA LYS A 252 -1.29 -8.64 1.02
C LYS A 252 -0.30 -9.55 1.74
N CYS A 253 -0.13 -10.78 1.25
CA CYS A 253 0.72 -11.77 1.89
C CYS A 253 2.17 -11.68 1.41
N GLY A 254 2.41 -11.25 0.16
CA GLY A 254 3.76 -11.04 -0.36
C GLY A 254 4.67 -10.22 0.57
N PRO A 255 4.29 -8.97 0.93
CA PRO A 255 5.08 -8.13 1.84
C PRO A 255 5.27 -8.73 3.22
N LEU A 256 4.23 -9.39 3.78
CA LEU A 256 4.32 -10.06 5.07
C LEU A 256 5.36 -11.19 5.06
N PHE A 257 5.33 -12.01 4.01
CA PHE A 257 6.20 -13.18 3.89
C PHE A 257 7.64 -12.75 3.65
N THR A 258 7.87 -11.78 2.76
CA THR A 258 9.20 -11.21 2.52
C THR A 258 9.80 -10.61 3.80
N ASN A 259 9.00 -9.87 4.59
CA ASN A 259 9.45 -9.32 5.88
C ASN A 259 9.77 -10.41 6.91
N ALA A 260 9.05 -11.54 6.87
CA ALA A 260 9.32 -12.71 7.68
C ALA A 260 10.48 -13.59 7.15
N GLY A 261 11.08 -13.23 6.01
CA GLY A 261 12.20 -13.94 5.41
C GLY A 261 11.81 -15.14 4.53
N TYR A 262 10.58 -15.20 4.06
CA TYR A 262 10.05 -16.24 3.17
C TYR A 262 9.69 -15.68 1.79
N GLU A 263 9.59 -16.56 0.80
CA GLU A 263 8.89 -16.30 -0.46
C GLU A 263 7.45 -16.81 -0.37
N ILE A 264 6.60 -16.36 -1.29
CA ILE A 264 5.20 -16.78 -1.37
C ILE A 264 5.01 -17.89 -2.41
N GLY A 265 4.26 -18.92 -2.05
CA GLY A 265 3.69 -19.89 -2.98
C GLY A 265 2.21 -19.60 -3.22
N ILE A 266 1.78 -19.48 -4.49
CA ILE A 266 0.37 -19.29 -4.87
C ILE A 266 -0.03 -20.34 -5.91
N GLY A 267 -1.03 -21.15 -5.57
CA GLY A 267 -1.60 -22.17 -6.47
C GLY A 267 -3.06 -21.91 -6.78
N LEU A 268 -3.44 -21.85 -8.06
CA LEU A 268 -4.83 -21.63 -8.47
C LEU A 268 -5.55 -22.97 -8.76
N TYR A 269 -6.69 -23.18 -8.10
CA TYR A 269 -7.57 -24.35 -8.27
C TYR A 269 -9.00 -23.91 -8.61
N GLU A 270 -9.85 -24.87 -9.02
CA GLU A 270 -11.23 -24.63 -9.46
C GLU A 270 -12.03 -23.75 -8.49
N ARG A 271 -11.90 -24.01 -7.18
CA ARG A 271 -12.71 -23.40 -6.13
C ARG A 271 -11.91 -22.82 -4.98
N SER A 272 -10.58 -22.90 -5.03
CA SER A 272 -9.73 -22.40 -3.95
C SER A 272 -8.42 -21.87 -4.48
N VAL A 273 -7.77 -21.06 -3.66
CA VAL A 273 -6.38 -20.65 -3.86
C VAL A 273 -5.53 -21.23 -2.73
N TYR A 274 -4.44 -21.88 -3.09
CA TYR A 274 -3.40 -22.28 -2.16
C TYR A 274 -2.48 -21.09 -1.88
N ILE A 275 -2.12 -20.89 -0.62
CA ILE A 275 -1.15 -19.89 -0.17
C ILE A 275 -0.21 -20.56 0.83
N GLY A 276 1.10 -20.45 0.60
CA GLY A 276 2.09 -21.04 1.50
C GLY A 276 3.38 -20.24 1.61
N LEU A 277 4.10 -20.43 2.72
CA LEU A 277 5.45 -19.91 2.92
C LEU A 277 6.43 -20.84 2.22
N ARG A 278 7.38 -20.25 1.48
CA ARG A 278 8.44 -20.94 0.77
C ARG A 278 9.80 -20.42 1.21
N ASP A 279 10.82 -21.25 1.05
CA ASP A 279 12.19 -20.82 1.30
C ASP A 279 12.61 -19.70 0.35
N LYS A 280 13.62 -18.94 0.79
CA LYS A 280 14.18 -17.87 -0.04
C LYS A 280 14.68 -18.46 -1.36
N ALA A 281 14.25 -17.85 -2.47
CA ALA A 281 14.48 -18.27 -3.85
C ALA A 281 13.59 -19.41 -4.39
N ASP A 282 12.64 -19.94 -3.62
CA ASP A 282 11.69 -20.98 -4.07
C ASP A 282 10.26 -20.41 -4.24
N ARG A 283 10.15 -19.23 -4.86
CA ARG A 283 8.84 -18.69 -5.22
C ARG A 283 8.16 -19.65 -6.20
N ALA A 284 6.97 -20.11 -5.84
CA ALA A 284 6.23 -21.10 -6.62
C ALA A 284 4.85 -20.55 -7.00
N LEU A 285 4.64 -20.35 -8.30
CA LEU A 285 3.36 -20.00 -8.87
C LEU A 285 2.92 -21.13 -9.80
N TRP A 286 1.67 -21.57 -9.69
CA TRP A 286 1.15 -22.59 -10.59
C TRP A 286 -0.38 -22.52 -10.71
N VAL A 287 -0.88 -23.11 -11.79
CA VAL A 287 -2.29 -23.28 -12.06
C VAL A 287 -2.58 -24.76 -12.21
N ALA A 288 -3.51 -25.30 -11.43
CA ALA A 288 -3.82 -26.74 -11.45
C ALA A 288 -4.45 -27.20 -12.77
N HIS A 289 -5.21 -26.33 -13.44
CA HIS A 289 -5.76 -26.57 -14.76
C HIS A 289 -5.96 -25.24 -15.52
N PRO A 290 -5.65 -25.15 -16.83
CA PRO A 290 -5.79 -23.91 -17.60
C PRO A 290 -7.21 -23.29 -17.55
N ASP A 291 -8.24 -24.12 -17.48
CA ASP A 291 -9.65 -23.66 -17.42
C ASP A 291 -10.00 -22.85 -16.16
N TYR A 292 -9.13 -22.84 -15.14
CA TYR A 292 -9.33 -22.04 -13.93
C TYR A 292 -8.85 -20.59 -14.11
N LEU A 293 -8.17 -20.29 -15.21
CA LEU A 293 -7.73 -18.94 -15.53
C LEU A 293 -8.89 -18.08 -16.04
N PRO A 294 -8.81 -16.75 -15.84
CA PRO A 294 -9.75 -15.84 -16.49
C PRO A 294 -9.73 -16.00 -18.02
N PRO A 295 -10.85 -15.71 -18.71
CA PRO A 295 -10.92 -15.80 -20.17
C PRO A 295 -9.79 -15.01 -20.83
N ASN A 296 -9.22 -15.57 -21.91
CA ASN A 296 -8.11 -14.99 -22.67
C ASN A 296 -6.81 -14.74 -21.87
N THR A 297 -6.60 -15.44 -20.75
CA THR A 297 -5.36 -15.36 -19.97
C THR A 297 -4.59 -16.67 -20.11
N THR A 298 -3.34 -16.61 -20.55
CA THR A 298 -2.46 -17.80 -20.53
C THR A 298 -1.83 -18.00 -19.15
N GLU A 299 -1.31 -19.18 -18.87
CA GLU A 299 -0.59 -19.45 -17.62
C GLU A 299 0.62 -18.52 -17.45
N SER A 300 1.35 -18.25 -18.54
CA SER A 300 2.47 -17.30 -18.55
C SER A 300 2.03 -15.87 -18.21
N ASP A 301 0.89 -15.42 -18.76
CA ASP A 301 0.34 -14.09 -18.45
C ASP A 301 -0.06 -13.99 -16.98
N TRP A 302 -0.63 -15.05 -16.42
CA TRP A 302 -1.03 -15.11 -15.03
C TRP A 302 0.19 -15.11 -14.09
N HIS A 303 1.23 -15.92 -14.39
CA HIS A 303 2.49 -15.90 -13.65
C HIS A 303 3.13 -14.52 -13.67
N LEU A 304 3.16 -13.86 -14.83
CA LEU A 304 3.69 -12.51 -14.96
C LEU A 304 2.88 -11.48 -14.15
N ASP A 305 1.53 -11.53 -14.19
CA ASP A 305 0.68 -10.65 -13.38
C ASP A 305 0.90 -10.88 -11.88
N MET A 306 0.99 -12.13 -11.42
CA MET A 306 1.22 -12.46 -10.01
C MET A 306 2.59 -12.00 -9.53
N ASP A 307 3.63 -12.29 -10.30
CA ASP A 307 5.01 -11.88 -9.97
C ASP A 307 5.15 -10.35 -9.94
N THR A 308 4.52 -9.68 -10.91
CA THR A 308 4.41 -8.23 -10.93
C THR A 308 3.68 -7.72 -9.69
N LEU A 309 2.55 -8.31 -9.31
CA LEU A 309 1.79 -7.91 -8.13
C LEU A 309 2.59 -8.07 -6.84
N ILE A 310 3.30 -9.19 -6.66
CA ILE A 310 4.14 -9.45 -5.49
C ILE A 310 5.26 -8.43 -5.41
N THR A 311 5.98 -8.21 -6.50
CA THR A 311 7.11 -7.27 -6.53
C THR A 311 6.64 -5.84 -6.24
N ASN A 312 5.56 -5.40 -6.90
CA ASN A 312 5.00 -4.06 -6.69
C ASN A 312 4.38 -3.88 -5.29
N SER A 313 3.86 -4.94 -4.66
CA SER A 313 3.31 -4.85 -3.31
C SER A 313 4.39 -4.75 -2.26
N VAL A 314 5.49 -5.51 -2.39
CA VAL A 314 6.67 -5.41 -1.52
C VAL A 314 7.27 -4.01 -1.56
N GLU A 315 7.31 -3.40 -2.74
CA GLU A 315 7.80 -2.03 -2.94
C GLU A 315 6.77 -0.93 -2.59
N GLY A 316 5.55 -1.29 -2.16
CA GLY A 316 4.52 -0.33 -1.76
C GLY A 316 3.94 0.52 -2.91
N ARG A 317 4.01 0.02 -4.15
CA ARG A 317 3.62 0.74 -5.37
C ARG A 317 2.19 0.46 -5.84
N ILE A 318 1.48 -0.50 -5.23
CA ILE A 318 0.08 -0.83 -5.58
C ILE A 318 -0.84 0.34 -5.23
N ILE A 319 -1.67 0.78 -6.18
CA ILE A 319 -2.68 1.81 -5.94
C ILE A 319 -3.93 1.16 -5.35
N GLU A 320 -4.18 1.45 -4.08
CA GLU A 320 -5.31 0.91 -3.32
C GLU A 320 -5.81 1.97 -2.31
N PRO A 321 -6.82 2.77 -2.66
CA PRO A 321 -7.25 3.86 -1.80
C PRO A 321 -7.83 3.35 -0.48
N ASP A 322 -7.66 4.15 0.57
CA ASP A 322 -8.28 3.91 1.87
C ASP A 322 -9.80 3.99 1.76
N SER A 323 -10.29 5.04 1.09
CA SER A 323 -11.70 5.23 0.76
C SER A 323 -11.91 5.35 -0.74
N LEU A 324 -12.59 4.36 -1.34
CA LEU A 324 -12.85 4.34 -2.79
C LEU A 324 -13.76 5.50 -3.20
N SER A 325 -14.81 5.72 -2.42
CA SER A 325 -15.79 6.77 -2.67
C SER A 325 -15.13 8.16 -2.67
N HIS A 326 -14.31 8.47 -1.67
CA HIS A 326 -13.61 9.75 -1.57
C HIS A 326 -12.55 9.91 -2.67
N ALA A 327 -11.76 8.86 -2.93
CA ALA A 327 -10.72 8.87 -3.96
C ALA A 327 -11.30 9.14 -5.34
N CYS A 328 -12.41 8.49 -5.69
CA CYS A 328 -13.04 8.62 -7.01
C CYS A 328 -13.92 9.88 -7.16
N LEU A 329 -14.51 10.38 -6.07
CA LEU A 329 -15.28 11.63 -6.10
C LEU A 329 -14.43 12.84 -6.52
N THR A 330 -13.16 12.86 -6.12
CA THR A 330 -12.25 14.00 -6.34
C THR A 330 -11.26 13.78 -7.48
N ALA A 331 -11.30 12.60 -8.12
CA ALA A 331 -10.38 12.27 -9.20
C ALA A 331 -10.61 13.19 -10.43
N ASN A 332 -9.53 13.80 -10.91
CA ASN A 332 -9.52 14.64 -12.10
C ASN A 332 -8.32 14.24 -12.97
N PRO A 333 -8.39 13.11 -13.69
CA PRO A 333 -7.27 12.69 -14.52
C PRO A 333 -7.03 13.71 -15.64
N PRO A 334 -5.77 14.09 -15.92
CA PRO A 334 -5.46 14.84 -17.15
C PRO A 334 -5.76 13.96 -18.37
N GLN A 335 -6.11 14.58 -19.48
CA GLN A 335 -6.41 13.89 -20.73
C GLN A 335 -5.41 14.31 -21.81
N LYS A 336 -5.25 13.48 -22.84
CA LYS A 336 -4.50 13.86 -24.04
C LYS A 336 -5.32 14.85 -24.86
N GLN A 337 -4.65 15.65 -25.69
CA GLN A 337 -5.32 16.55 -26.63
C GLN A 337 -6.26 15.76 -27.54
N SER A 338 -7.46 16.29 -27.79
CA SER A 338 -8.47 15.64 -28.62
C SER A 338 -9.53 16.64 -29.06
N LEU A 339 -9.99 16.51 -30.32
CA LEU A 339 -11.08 17.33 -30.87
C LEU A 339 -12.43 17.08 -30.17
N VAL A 340 -12.57 15.94 -29.51
CA VAL A 340 -13.78 15.56 -28.73
C VAL A 340 -13.55 15.69 -27.22
N PHE A 341 -12.47 16.34 -26.80
CA PHE A 341 -12.21 16.60 -25.38
C PHE A 341 -13.40 17.33 -24.76
N ASP A 342 -13.90 16.77 -23.66
CA ASP A 342 -14.91 17.38 -22.82
C ASP A 342 -14.43 17.34 -21.37
N ARG A 343 -14.33 18.52 -20.76
CA ARG A 343 -13.93 18.61 -19.36
C ARG A 343 -15.14 18.34 -18.50
N ALA A 344 -15.14 17.18 -17.84
CA ALA A 344 -16.21 16.78 -16.92
C ALA A 344 -16.53 17.92 -15.91
N ASP A 345 -17.78 18.41 -15.95
CA ASP A 345 -18.28 19.40 -15.01
C ASP A 345 -18.50 18.75 -13.64
N ASN A 346 -17.53 18.93 -12.77
CA ASN A 346 -17.52 18.33 -11.45
C ASN A 346 -18.34 19.15 -10.44
N SER A 347 -19.58 19.47 -10.78
CA SER A 347 -20.52 20.24 -9.95
C SER A 347 -20.84 19.60 -8.59
N ARG A 348 -20.60 18.29 -8.43
CA ARG A 348 -20.76 17.55 -7.17
C ARG A 348 -19.62 17.76 -6.15
N ARG A 349 -18.54 18.46 -6.49
CA ARG A 349 -17.30 18.56 -5.69
C ARG A 349 -17.33 19.45 -4.44
N ARG A 350 -18.43 20.12 -4.07
CA ARG A 350 -18.36 21.20 -3.06
C ARG A 350 -19.42 21.14 -1.96
N ARG A 351 -19.06 20.53 -0.82
CA ARG A 351 -19.44 21.12 0.47
C ARG A 351 -18.62 22.39 0.63
N LYS A 352 -19.28 23.55 0.75
CA LYS A 352 -18.67 24.82 1.17
C LYS A 352 -17.76 24.55 2.37
N ARG A 353 -16.43 24.67 2.19
CA ARG A 353 -15.51 24.80 3.33
C ARG A 353 -15.99 26.01 4.13
N SER A 354 -16.22 25.84 5.43
CA SER A 354 -16.54 26.94 6.33
C SER A 354 -15.43 27.99 6.23
N LEU A 355 -15.81 29.22 5.91
CA LEU A 355 -14.91 30.35 5.71
C LEU A 355 -14.15 30.63 7.01
N GLY A 356 -12.84 30.41 7.00
CA GLY A 356 -11.93 31.08 7.93
C GLY A 356 -11.77 32.56 7.54
N SER A 357 -11.27 33.39 8.45
CA SER A 357 -11.19 34.85 8.29
C SER A 357 -10.21 35.37 7.22
N ASP A 358 -9.39 34.51 6.61
CA ASP A 358 -8.33 34.89 5.64
C ASP A 358 -8.67 34.52 4.18
N VAL A 359 -9.94 34.27 3.84
CA VAL A 359 -10.33 33.81 2.49
C VAL A 359 -10.43 34.98 1.52
N CYS A 360 -9.55 34.99 0.51
CA CYS A 360 -9.61 35.89 -0.65
C CYS A 360 -10.98 35.79 -1.32
N VAL A 361 -11.72 36.91 -1.39
CA VAL A 361 -13.01 36.99 -2.10
C VAL A 361 -12.74 37.30 -3.57
N PRO A 362 -13.09 36.40 -4.51
CA PRO A 362 -12.78 36.59 -5.91
C PRO A 362 -13.66 37.70 -6.51
N THR A 363 -13.03 38.77 -7.01
CA THR A 363 -13.73 39.90 -7.64
C THR A 363 -13.13 40.21 -9.02
N SER A 364 -13.98 40.43 -10.02
CA SER A 364 -13.60 40.91 -11.36
C SER A 364 -13.56 42.44 -11.45
N ASP A 365 -14.24 43.13 -10.54
CA ASP A 365 -14.53 44.56 -10.65
C ASP A 365 -13.44 45.41 -10.00
N THR A 366 -12.20 45.17 -10.41
CA THR A 366 -11.05 45.95 -9.95
C THR A 366 -10.63 46.98 -11.00
N ILE A 367 -10.05 48.10 -10.55
CA ILE A 367 -9.47 49.13 -11.44
C ILE A 367 -8.45 48.50 -12.40
N HIS A 368 -7.68 47.52 -11.93
CA HIS A 368 -6.74 46.79 -12.76
C HIS A 368 -7.43 45.97 -13.86
N CYS A 369 -8.47 45.20 -13.50
CA CYS A 369 -9.21 44.40 -14.46
C CYS A 369 -9.87 45.27 -15.54
N ALA A 370 -10.36 46.46 -15.17
CA ALA A 370 -10.87 47.45 -16.11
C ALA A 370 -9.76 48.04 -17.01
N ARG A 371 -8.64 48.50 -16.42
CA ARG A 371 -7.51 49.09 -17.17
C ARG A 371 -6.83 48.11 -18.14
N THR A 372 -6.77 46.83 -17.79
CA THR A 372 -6.09 45.82 -18.61
C THR A 372 -7.01 45.08 -19.58
N ALA A 373 -8.33 45.37 -19.60
CA ALA A 373 -9.29 44.68 -20.46
C ALA A 373 -8.92 44.74 -21.95
N GLY A 374 -8.63 45.94 -22.48
CA GLY A 374 -8.25 46.10 -23.89
C GLY A 374 -6.96 45.37 -24.27
N HIS A 375 -5.99 45.28 -23.35
CA HIS A 375 -4.77 44.50 -23.57
C HIS A 375 -5.04 43.00 -23.57
N ARG A 376 -5.87 42.49 -22.64
CA ARG A 376 -6.26 41.07 -22.61
C ARG A 376 -7.01 40.67 -23.89
N ASP A 377 -7.90 41.53 -24.39
CA ASP A 377 -8.64 41.28 -25.64
C ASP A 377 -7.74 41.32 -26.89
N ALA A 378 -6.76 42.22 -26.91
CA ALA A 378 -5.74 42.27 -27.96
C ALA A 378 -4.90 40.99 -27.98
N GLU A 379 -4.51 40.48 -26.81
CA GLU A 379 -3.73 39.25 -26.69
C GLU A 379 -4.52 38.00 -27.13
N VAL A 380 -5.80 37.91 -26.73
CA VAL A 380 -6.70 36.86 -27.21
C VAL A 380 -6.78 36.88 -28.75
N SER A 381 -6.88 38.08 -29.34
CA SER A 381 -6.95 38.25 -30.78
C SER A 381 -5.64 37.87 -31.47
N HIS A 382 -4.49 38.24 -30.88
CA HIS A 382 -3.16 37.87 -31.38
C HIS A 382 -2.95 36.36 -31.42
N ILE A 383 -3.22 35.66 -30.32
CA ILE A 383 -3.10 34.19 -30.25
C ILE A 383 -4.11 33.52 -31.19
N MET A 384 -5.36 33.98 -31.24
CA MET A 384 -6.35 33.42 -32.19
C MET A 384 -5.93 33.60 -33.64
N GLU A 385 -5.28 34.72 -33.98
CA GLU A 385 -4.72 34.93 -35.30
C GLU A 385 -3.59 33.93 -35.59
N MET A 386 -2.68 33.72 -34.64
CA MET A 386 -1.60 32.73 -34.78
C MET A 386 -2.14 31.30 -34.96
N VAL A 387 -3.12 30.90 -34.14
CA VAL A 387 -3.79 29.59 -34.24
C VAL A 387 -4.49 29.45 -35.60
N THR A 388 -5.29 30.45 -36.00
CA THR A 388 -6.04 30.44 -37.26
C THR A 388 -5.13 30.35 -38.48
N ARG A 389 -4.02 31.09 -38.48
CA ARG A 389 -3.05 31.10 -39.58
C ARG A 389 -2.40 29.74 -39.78
N LYS A 390 -2.23 28.94 -38.72
CA LYS A 390 -1.43 27.71 -38.74
C LYS A 390 -2.27 26.45 -38.88
N PHE A 391 -3.30 26.27 -38.07
CA PHE A 391 -4.23 25.15 -38.23
C PHE A 391 -5.45 25.34 -37.33
N LEU A 392 -6.64 25.29 -37.91
CA LEU A 392 -7.87 25.30 -37.14
C LEU A 392 -8.91 24.41 -37.82
N HIS A 393 -9.42 23.44 -37.08
CA HIS A 393 -10.55 22.64 -37.54
C HIS A 393 -11.75 23.60 -37.79
N PRO A 394 -12.40 23.59 -38.97
CA PRO A 394 -13.39 24.61 -39.35
C PRO A 394 -14.52 24.80 -38.33
N GLY A 395 -14.89 23.73 -37.61
CA GLY A 395 -15.92 23.74 -36.58
C GLY A 395 -15.49 24.20 -35.17
N LEU A 396 -14.19 24.47 -34.94
CA LEU A 396 -13.67 24.80 -33.60
C LEU A 396 -13.40 26.29 -33.37
N ARG A 397 -13.48 27.15 -34.39
CA ARG A 397 -13.07 28.56 -34.28
C ARG A 397 -13.75 29.29 -33.12
N GLY A 398 -15.08 29.32 -33.13
CA GLY A 398 -15.85 30.03 -32.10
C GLY A 398 -15.69 29.40 -30.71
N LYS A 399 -15.51 28.07 -30.65
CA LYS A 399 -15.28 27.35 -29.40
C LYS A 399 -13.91 27.66 -28.79
N LEU A 400 -12.85 27.66 -29.61
CA LEU A 400 -11.49 28.03 -29.23
C LEU A 400 -11.40 29.50 -28.81
N GLU A 401 -12.05 30.40 -29.55
CA GLU A 401 -12.09 31.82 -29.19
C GLU A 401 -12.79 32.03 -27.84
N THR A 402 -13.89 31.31 -27.58
CA THR A 402 -14.58 31.36 -26.29
C THR A 402 -13.70 30.82 -25.16
N ALA A 403 -13.03 29.69 -25.38
CA ALA A 403 -12.08 29.11 -24.43
C ALA A 403 -10.91 30.05 -24.13
N LEU A 404 -10.35 30.69 -25.16
CA LEU A 404 -9.24 31.60 -24.97
C LEU A 404 -9.66 32.90 -24.27
N LYS A 405 -10.84 33.47 -24.60
CA LYS A 405 -11.43 34.60 -23.85
C LYS A 405 -11.66 34.25 -22.39
N GLY A 406 -12.16 33.05 -22.10
CA GLY A 406 -12.31 32.57 -20.72
C GLY A 406 -10.99 32.37 -19.99
N CYS A 407 -9.92 32.01 -20.71
CA CYS A 407 -8.59 31.76 -20.14
C CYS A 407 -7.80 33.04 -19.87
N LEU A 408 -7.62 33.90 -20.89
CA LEU A 408 -6.78 35.09 -20.84
C LEU A 408 -7.59 36.38 -20.65
N GLY A 409 -8.82 36.42 -21.14
CA GLY A 409 -9.70 37.59 -21.06
C GLY A 409 -10.29 37.83 -19.67
N VAL A 410 -10.59 36.76 -18.93
CA VAL A 410 -11.13 36.84 -17.57
C VAL A 410 -10.06 37.26 -16.57
N CYS A 411 -10.38 38.27 -15.77
CA CYS A 411 -9.50 38.82 -14.73
C CYS A 411 -10.12 38.58 -13.35
N GLY A 412 -9.30 38.14 -12.40
CA GLY A 412 -9.71 37.89 -11.03
C GLY A 412 -8.55 37.99 -10.05
N THR A 413 -8.86 38.27 -8.79
CA THR A 413 -7.90 38.58 -7.72
C THR A 413 -7.41 37.37 -6.93
N CYS A 414 -8.01 36.19 -7.12
CA CYS A 414 -7.76 35.00 -6.28
C CYS A 414 -7.45 33.75 -7.12
N VAL A 415 -6.58 32.88 -6.60
CA VAL A 415 -6.31 31.50 -7.11
C VAL A 415 -7.32 30.47 -6.61
N GLN A 416 -8.49 30.93 -6.15
CA GLN A 416 -9.55 30.11 -5.56
C GLN A 416 -10.91 30.71 -5.89
N GLY A 417 -11.97 29.89 -5.81
CA GLY A 417 -13.35 30.29 -6.09
C GLY A 417 -13.74 30.17 -7.57
N ASP A 418 -14.98 30.55 -7.87
CA ASP A 418 -15.64 30.25 -9.16
C ASP A 418 -14.95 30.90 -10.36
N LEU A 419 -14.46 32.14 -10.18
CA LEU A 419 -13.72 32.85 -11.23
C LEU A 419 -12.42 32.12 -11.61
N TRP A 420 -11.66 31.65 -10.62
CA TRP A 420 -10.44 30.88 -10.87
C TRP A 420 -10.74 29.53 -11.53
N GLU A 421 -11.74 28.80 -11.02
CA GLU A 421 -12.10 27.49 -11.58
C GLU A 421 -12.61 27.59 -13.02
N SER A 422 -13.41 28.63 -13.31
CA SER A 422 -13.83 28.94 -14.67
C SER A 422 -12.63 29.23 -15.55
N LYS A 423 -11.68 30.05 -15.08
CA LYS A 423 -10.44 30.36 -15.82
C LYS A 423 -9.63 29.11 -16.12
N VAL A 424 -9.41 28.24 -15.12
CA VAL A 424 -8.73 26.94 -15.28
C VAL A 424 -9.46 26.05 -16.29
N LYS A 425 -10.80 25.96 -16.22
CA LYS A 425 -11.61 25.19 -17.19
C LYS A 425 -11.39 25.68 -18.62
N HIS A 426 -11.47 26.98 -18.84
CA HIS A 426 -11.31 27.56 -20.17
C HIS A 426 -9.88 27.43 -20.71
N CYS A 427 -8.85 27.64 -19.88
CA CYS A 427 -7.47 27.41 -20.28
C CYS A 427 -7.20 25.95 -20.66
N ASP A 428 -7.72 25.02 -19.88
CA ASP A 428 -7.55 23.59 -20.11
C ASP A 428 -8.24 23.14 -21.40
N ILE A 429 -9.49 23.57 -21.63
CA ILE A 429 -10.21 23.34 -22.87
C ILE A 429 -9.43 23.87 -24.08
N PHE A 430 -8.90 25.10 -23.97
CA PHE A 430 -8.07 25.67 -25.03
C PHE A 430 -6.85 24.79 -25.33
N LEU A 431 -6.06 24.43 -24.31
CA LEU A 431 -4.85 23.61 -24.50
C LEU A 431 -5.15 22.22 -25.10
N HIS A 432 -6.31 21.63 -24.78
CA HIS A 432 -6.70 20.33 -25.31
C HIS A 432 -7.24 20.37 -26.75
N TRP A 433 -7.91 21.45 -27.14
CA TRP A 433 -8.48 21.59 -28.50
C TRP A 433 -7.49 22.17 -29.50
N VAL A 434 -6.50 22.93 -29.04
CA VAL A 434 -5.45 23.43 -29.91
C VAL A 434 -4.50 22.28 -30.25
N ASN A 435 -4.57 21.81 -31.49
CA ASN A 435 -3.84 20.66 -32.00
C ASN A 435 -2.36 20.98 -32.33
N PHE A 436 -1.60 21.50 -31.36
CA PHE A 436 -0.15 21.58 -31.46
C PHE A 436 0.48 20.36 -30.81
N GLU A 437 1.37 19.69 -31.52
CA GLU A 437 2.19 18.62 -30.98
C GLU A 437 3.08 19.15 -29.83
N LEU A 438 3.34 18.26 -28.87
CA LEU A 438 4.24 18.50 -27.76
C LEU A 438 5.63 17.88 -28.00
N ASP A 439 5.79 17.15 -29.11
CA ASP A 439 7.02 16.52 -29.58
C ASP A 439 7.71 15.63 -28.52
N ASN A 440 6.92 14.90 -27.73
CA ASN A 440 7.41 14.09 -26.61
C ASN A 440 6.73 12.73 -26.42
N ASP A 441 6.00 12.30 -27.44
CA ASP A 441 5.31 11.00 -27.50
C ASP A 441 6.24 9.83 -27.85
N GLU A 442 7.41 10.12 -28.45
CA GLU A 442 8.44 9.12 -28.64
C GLU A 442 8.96 8.55 -27.29
N PRO A 443 9.26 7.24 -27.21
CA PRO A 443 9.75 6.64 -25.98
C PRO A 443 11.09 7.22 -25.53
N ASN A 444 11.23 7.46 -24.22
CA ASN A 444 12.47 7.85 -23.55
C ASN A 444 13.00 9.26 -23.84
N VAL A 445 12.25 10.11 -24.55
CA VAL A 445 12.69 11.48 -24.89
C VAL A 445 12.25 12.53 -23.86
N THR A 446 11.24 12.24 -23.03
CA THR A 446 10.60 13.24 -22.15
C THR A 446 11.44 13.59 -20.92
N ASN A 447 11.68 14.89 -20.72
CA ASN A 447 12.43 15.42 -19.59
C ASN A 447 11.69 16.55 -18.85
N PHE A 448 11.80 16.57 -17.52
CA PHE A 448 11.29 17.64 -16.66
C PHE A 448 12.43 18.31 -15.89
N PHE A 449 12.33 19.63 -15.72
CA PHE A 449 13.21 20.41 -14.87
C PHE A 449 12.46 21.60 -14.30
N TYR A 450 12.96 22.19 -13.21
CA TYR A 450 12.38 23.42 -12.69
C TYR A 450 12.71 24.59 -13.63
N LYS A 451 11.66 25.23 -14.19
CA LYS A 451 11.80 26.19 -15.29
C LYS A 451 12.75 27.36 -15.02
N GLU A 452 12.89 27.76 -13.76
CA GLU A 452 13.74 28.91 -13.37
C GLU A 452 15.22 28.50 -13.23
N ASN A 453 15.50 27.19 -13.21
CA ASN A 453 16.85 26.65 -13.19
C ASN A 453 17.44 26.55 -14.60
N SER A 454 18.15 27.60 -14.99
CA SER A 454 18.80 27.69 -16.31
C SER A 454 19.96 26.71 -16.48
N GLU A 455 20.57 26.23 -15.39
CA GLU A 455 21.67 25.25 -15.46
C GLU A 455 21.13 23.86 -15.80
N LEU A 456 20.06 23.44 -15.12
CA LEU A 456 19.42 22.14 -15.35
C LEU A 456 18.70 22.06 -16.71
N LYS A 457 18.28 23.21 -17.25
CA LYS A 457 17.77 23.28 -18.63
C LYS A 457 18.74 22.65 -19.63
N LEU A 458 20.05 22.82 -19.46
CA LEU A 458 21.07 22.26 -20.38
C LEU A 458 21.13 20.73 -20.36
N TYR A 459 20.69 20.11 -19.27
CA TYR A 459 20.63 18.66 -19.11
C TYR A 459 19.28 18.10 -19.57
N ALA A 460 18.20 18.84 -19.31
CA ALA A 460 16.85 18.45 -19.67
C ALA A 460 16.54 18.66 -21.15
N CYS A 461 17.10 19.69 -21.78
CA CYS A 461 16.76 20.12 -23.14
C CYS A 461 17.95 19.88 -24.11
N GLY A 462 17.68 19.21 -25.24
CA GLY A 462 18.58 19.10 -26.38
C GLY A 462 19.36 17.78 -26.54
N GLY A 463 19.84 17.53 -27.75
CA GLY A 463 20.28 16.20 -28.19
C GLY A 463 19.07 15.36 -28.54
N ASP A 464 19.06 14.09 -28.13
CA ASP A 464 17.90 13.17 -28.27
C ASP A 464 16.87 13.33 -27.14
N ARG A 465 16.93 14.43 -26.38
CA ARG A 465 16.08 14.73 -25.23
C ARG A 465 15.19 15.92 -25.56
N HIS A 466 13.93 15.82 -25.15
CA HIS A 466 12.94 16.87 -25.30
C HIS A 466 12.45 17.33 -23.93
N CYS A 467 12.21 18.64 -23.80
CA CYS A 467 11.67 19.25 -22.59
C CYS A 467 10.52 20.20 -22.96
N LEU A 468 9.67 20.54 -21.98
CA LEU A 468 8.48 21.35 -22.25
C LEU A 468 8.79 22.69 -22.95
N VAL A 469 9.92 23.34 -22.64
CA VAL A 469 10.25 24.66 -23.21
C VAL A 469 10.61 24.62 -24.70
N GLU A 470 10.81 23.43 -25.25
CA GLU A 470 11.05 23.20 -26.69
C GLU A 470 9.74 22.96 -27.46
N ALA A 471 8.64 22.67 -26.76
CA ALA A 471 7.35 22.40 -27.38
C ALA A 471 6.78 23.63 -28.12
N PRO A 472 6.21 23.46 -29.33
CA PRO A 472 5.56 24.53 -30.08
C PRO A 472 4.46 25.26 -29.27
N LEU A 473 3.62 24.49 -28.56
CA LEU A 473 2.54 25.05 -27.73
C LEU A 473 3.09 25.89 -26.57
N PHE A 474 4.24 25.53 -26.00
CA PHE A 474 4.90 26.35 -24.98
C PHE A 474 5.35 27.68 -25.58
N SER A 475 5.99 27.66 -26.74
CA SER A 475 6.46 28.89 -27.41
C SER A 475 5.31 29.85 -27.76
N LEU A 476 4.15 29.31 -28.15
CA LEU A 476 2.94 30.10 -28.42
C LEU A 476 2.43 30.82 -27.17
N MET A 477 2.40 30.12 -26.03
CA MET A 477 1.75 30.62 -24.82
C MET A 477 2.70 31.40 -23.90
N ILE A 478 4.01 31.13 -23.96
CA ILE A 478 4.95 31.67 -22.98
C ILE A 478 5.11 33.19 -23.10
N GLN A 479 5.03 33.75 -24.31
CA GLN A 479 5.06 35.20 -24.49
C GLN A 479 3.89 35.85 -23.76
N SER A 480 2.68 35.36 -23.94
CA SER A 480 1.47 35.85 -23.27
C SER A 480 1.46 35.64 -21.74
N VAL A 481 2.24 34.67 -21.25
CA VAL A 481 2.32 34.32 -19.82
C VAL A 481 3.49 35.02 -19.10
N GLU A 482 4.64 35.20 -19.76
CA GLU A 482 5.87 35.79 -19.20
C GLU A 482 6.08 37.26 -19.57
N GLU A 483 5.49 37.75 -20.67
CA GLU A 483 5.47 39.18 -20.93
C GLU A 483 4.73 39.84 -19.77
N ARG A 484 5.53 40.47 -18.91
CA ARG A 484 5.08 41.38 -17.87
C ARG A 484 4.04 42.29 -18.52
N PHE A 485 2.77 42.08 -18.20
CA PHE A 485 1.69 43.02 -18.46
C PHE A 485 2.19 44.39 -17.97
N ARG A 486 2.69 45.24 -18.88
CA ARG A 486 3.10 46.62 -18.62
C ARG A 486 2.02 47.53 -19.22
N PRO A 487 0.90 47.75 -18.52
CA PRO A 487 -0.10 48.70 -18.96
C PRO A 487 0.43 50.11 -18.71
N ASP A 488 1.31 50.61 -19.60
CA ASP A 488 1.72 52.02 -19.81
C ASP A 488 3.26 52.22 -19.83
N PRO A 489 3.88 52.59 -20.98
CA PRO A 489 5.29 52.95 -21.04
C PRO A 489 5.65 54.26 -20.30
N ALA A 490 4.67 55.04 -19.84
CA ALA A 490 4.88 56.29 -19.11
C ALA A 490 4.93 56.14 -17.57
N GLN A 491 4.70 54.95 -17.01
CA GLN A 491 4.67 54.71 -15.56
C GLN A 491 5.97 54.06 -15.05
N SER A 492 6.40 54.44 -13.83
CA SER A 492 7.60 53.88 -13.21
C SER A 492 7.41 52.40 -12.83
N VAL A 493 8.50 51.63 -12.85
CA VAL A 493 8.50 50.16 -12.61
C VAL A 493 7.87 49.79 -11.25
N GLU A 494 7.98 50.68 -10.26
CA GLU A 494 7.44 50.50 -8.90
C GLU A 494 5.93 50.80 -8.80
N GLN A 495 5.35 51.55 -9.74
CA GLN A 495 3.93 51.90 -9.78
C GLN A 495 3.10 50.96 -10.68
N LEU A 496 3.75 50.03 -11.37
CA LEU A 496 3.16 49.19 -12.41
C LEU A 496 3.02 47.71 -12.07
N LEU A 497 3.43 47.27 -10.88
CA LEU A 497 3.47 45.85 -10.57
C LEU A 497 2.38 45.47 -9.59
N TYR A 498 1.36 44.81 -10.11
CA TYR A 498 0.92 43.63 -9.42
C TYR A 498 2.07 42.60 -9.47
N PRO A 499 2.50 42.02 -8.34
CA PRO A 499 3.40 40.86 -8.39
C PRO A 499 2.75 39.73 -9.20
N VAL A 500 3.56 38.77 -9.68
CA VAL A 500 3.13 37.58 -10.44
C VAL A 500 1.90 36.85 -9.83
N GLY A 501 1.64 37.07 -8.54
CA GLY A 501 0.49 36.53 -7.80
C GLY A 501 -0.88 37.20 -7.97
N SER A 502 -1.06 38.24 -8.80
CA SER A 502 -2.31 39.04 -8.72
C SER A 502 -3.34 38.88 -9.84
N ASN A 503 -2.97 38.24 -10.96
CA ASN A 503 -3.92 37.63 -11.90
C ASN A 503 -3.26 36.40 -12.55
N PRO A 504 -2.96 35.35 -11.75
CA PRO A 504 -2.19 34.22 -12.23
C PRO A 504 -2.85 33.55 -13.44
N LEU A 505 -2.04 32.92 -14.28
CA LEU A 505 -2.50 32.12 -15.41
C LEU A 505 -2.16 30.64 -15.14
N PRO A 506 -3.15 29.74 -15.14
CA PRO A 506 -2.90 28.32 -14.89
C PRO A 506 -2.24 27.61 -16.09
N VAL A 507 -1.96 28.34 -17.18
CA VAL A 507 -1.52 27.79 -18.46
C VAL A 507 -0.26 26.93 -18.32
N LEU A 508 0.76 27.39 -17.58
CA LEU A 508 2.01 26.61 -17.45
C LEU A 508 1.82 25.33 -16.65
N ASP A 509 1.02 25.37 -15.58
CA ASP A 509 0.72 24.20 -14.77
C ASP A 509 -0.11 23.16 -15.55
N LEU A 510 -1.07 23.63 -16.35
CA LEU A 510 -1.89 22.79 -17.22
C LEU A 510 -1.07 22.21 -18.38
N LEU A 511 -0.22 23.03 -18.99
CA LEU A 511 0.66 22.59 -20.08
C LEU A 511 1.70 21.58 -19.59
N SER A 512 2.21 21.73 -18.37
CA SER A 512 3.11 20.74 -17.74
C SER A 512 2.41 19.41 -17.48
N GLN A 513 1.14 19.43 -17.06
CA GLN A 513 0.32 18.21 -16.94
C GLN A 513 0.03 17.57 -18.30
N LEU A 514 -0.24 18.38 -19.32
CA LEU A 514 -0.48 17.92 -20.69
C LEU A 514 0.78 17.27 -21.28
N TYR A 515 1.94 17.90 -21.08
CA TYR A 515 3.23 17.35 -21.46
C TYR A 515 3.50 16.00 -20.77
N ALA A 516 3.17 15.89 -19.48
CA ALA A 516 3.30 14.67 -18.71
C ALA A 516 2.40 13.51 -19.16
N ILE A 517 1.17 13.78 -19.62
CA ILE A 517 0.25 12.72 -20.09
C ILE A 517 0.59 12.24 -21.50
N HIS A 518 1.37 13.01 -22.27
CA HIS A 518 1.88 12.60 -23.59
C HIS A 518 3.19 11.81 -23.53
N ALA A 519 3.90 11.83 -22.40
CA ALA A 519 5.16 11.13 -22.23
C ALA A 519 5.05 9.60 -22.47
N SER A 520 6.12 8.98 -22.95
CA SER A 520 6.19 7.53 -23.20
C SER A 520 7.55 6.95 -22.79
N GLY A 521 7.56 5.70 -22.32
CA GLY A 521 8.76 5.00 -21.88
C GLY A 521 9.36 5.61 -20.61
N ARG A 522 10.69 5.82 -20.60
CA ARG A 522 11.41 6.41 -19.48
C ARG A 522 11.25 7.92 -19.43
N VAL A 523 10.83 8.43 -18.27
CA VAL A 523 10.81 9.87 -17.99
C VAL A 523 11.98 10.25 -17.10
N THR A 524 12.69 11.31 -17.47
CA THR A 524 13.81 11.82 -16.65
C THR A 524 13.45 13.17 -16.03
N VAL A 525 13.72 13.32 -14.74
CA VAL A 525 13.48 14.54 -13.97
C VAL A 525 14.83 15.05 -13.46
N TRP A 526 15.06 16.35 -13.61
CA TRP A 526 16.28 17.04 -13.21
C TRP A 526 15.92 18.09 -12.16
N VAL A 527 16.48 17.95 -10.95
CA VAL A 527 16.26 18.87 -9.84
C VAL A 527 17.56 19.16 -9.12
N GLU A 528 17.67 20.36 -8.56
CA GLU A 528 18.78 20.70 -7.67
C GLU A 528 18.53 20.17 -6.27
N ASP A 529 17.34 20.44 -5.73
CA ASP A 529 17.00 20.21 -4.33
C ASP A 529 15.53 19.77 -4.13
N LYS A 530 15.12 19.77 -2.86
CA LYS A 530 13.76 19.46 -2.44
C LYS A 530 12.72 20.49 -2.90
N ALA A 531 13.07 21.77 -3.00
CA ALA A 531 12.14 22.84 -3.37
C ALA A 531 11.77 22.74 -4.86
N GLU A 532 12.75 22.48 -5.72
CA GLU A 532 12.51 22.22 -7.13
C GLU A 532 11.67 20.96 -7.35
N MET A 533 11.96 19.89 -6.60
CA MET A 533 11.14 18.69 -6.64
C MET A 533 9.68 19.00 -6.26
N GLN A 534 9.44 19.83 -5.24
CA GLN A 534 8.09 20.28 -4.86
C GLN A 534 7.37 21.01 -5.99
N ALA A 535 8.08 21.87 -6.75
CA ALA A 535 7.51 22.55 -7.91
C ALA A 535 7.08 21.57 -9.01
N LEU A 536 7.76 20.43 -9.15
CA LEU A 536 7.46 19.39 -10.13
C LEU A 536 6.49 18.31 -9.64
N LYS A 537 5.90 18.47 -8.44
CA LYS A 537 4.98 17.48 -7.87
C LYS A 537 3.80 17.14 -8.77
N THR A 538 3.18 18.16 -9.36
CA THR A 538 1.98 18.00 -10.20
C THR A 538 2.27 17.21 -11.47
N PRO A 539 3.23 17.58 -12.33
CA PRO A 539 3.57 16.77 -13.50
C PRO A 539 4.07 15.38 -13.11
N LEU A 540 4.85 15.24 -12.03
CA LEU A 540 5.29 13.92 -11.57
C LEU A 540 4.12 13.03 -11.15
N LYS A 541 3.09 13.59 -10.50
CA LYS A 541 1.85 12.86 -10.19
C LYS A 541 1.18 12.32 -11.45
N VAL A 542 1.18 13.09 -12.54
CA VAL A 542 0.61 12.67 -13.83
C VAL A 542 1.40 11.51 -14.42
N VAL A 543 2.71 11.63 -14.50
CA VAL A 543 3.64 10.60 -14.98
C VAL A 543 3.47 9.30 -14.19
N LEU A 544 3.42 9.38 -12.86
CA LEU A 544 3.43 8.21 -11.98
C LEU A 544 2.06 7.54 -11.83
N LEU A 545 0.94 8.28 -11.90
CA LEU A 545 -0.39 7.72 -11.60
C LEU A 545 -1.32 7.60 -12.81
N TYR A 546 -1.32 8.57 -13.71
CA TYR A 546 -2.33 8.69 -14.76
C TYR A 546 -1.81 8.21 -16.12
N ASN A 547 -0.53 8.43 -16.42
CA ASN A 547 0.05 8.04 -17.70
C ASN A 547 0.45 6.55 -17.69
N LYS A 548 -0.25 5.72 -18.48
CA LYS A 548 0.00 4.28 -18.57
C LYS A 548 1.21 3.90 -19.45
N GLU A 549 1.67 4.80 -20.30
CA GLU A 549 2.76 4.57 -21.26
C GLU A 549 4.17 4.75 -20.65
N VAL A 550 4.24 5.30 -19.44
CA VAL A 550 5.51 5.49 -18.73
C VAL A 550 5.94 4.19 -18.07
N SER A 551 7.13 3.69 -18.42
CA SER A 551 7.70 2.45 -17.89
C SER A 551 8.49 2.65 -16.59
N ASP A 552 9.23 3.77 -16.49
CA ASP A 552 10.12 4.05 -15.36
C ASP A 552 10.42 5.55 -15.27
N VAL A 553 10.78 6.00 -14.06
CA VAL A 553 11.14 7.39 -13.80
C VAL A 553 12.52 7.49 -13.17
N ILE A 554 13.38 8.35 -13.73
CA ILE A 554 14.71 8.64 -13.18
C ILE A 554 14.74 10.08 -12.71
N ILE A 555 15.09 10.29 -11.45
CA ILE A 555 15.22 11.61 -10.83
C ILE A 555 16.70 11.84 -10.54
N ASN A 556 17.31 12.75 -11.28
CA ASN A 556 18.69 13.17 -11.07
C ASN A 556 18.72 14.41 -10.19
N VAL A 557 19.49 14.34 -9.09
CA VAL A 557 19.64 15.42 -8.12
C VAL A 557 21.04 16.01 -8.25
N ALA A 558 21.13 17.33 -8.46
CA ALA A 558 22.40 18.02 -8.63
C ALA A 558 23.14 18.21 -7.32
N GLU A 559 22.43 18.56 -6.26
CA GLU A 559 23.02 18.72 -4.94
C GLU A 559 23.08 17.36 -4.22
N GLN A 560 24.28 16.81 -4.05
CA GLN A 560 24.49 15.51 -3.41
C GLN A 560 23.94 15.45 -1.98
N THR A 561 23.98 16.56 -1.24
CA THR A 561 23.41 16.70 0.12
C THR A 561 21.89 16.63 0.15
N SER A 562 21.22 16.89 -0.97
CA SER A 562 19.75 16.87 -1.09
C SER A 562 19.19 15.51 -1.56
N LEU A 563 20.03 14.51 -1.83
CA LEU A 563 19.59 13.20 -2.38
C LEU A 563 18.59 12.47 -1.49
N ASP A 564 18.92 12.28 -0.22
CA ASP A 564 18.07 11.54 0.72
C ASP A 564 16.76 12.31 0.99
N ASP A 565 16.83 13.64 1.03
CA ASP A 565 15.68 14.51 1.19
C ASP A 565 14.71 14.45 0.00
N VAL A 566 15.25 14.40 -1.22
CA VAL A 566 14.45 14.21 -2.45
C VAL A 566 13.87 12.79 -2.49
N SER A 567 14.65 11.76 -2.15
CA SER A 567 14.14 10.37 -2.10
C SER A 567 12.99 10.22 -1.12
N GLY A 568 13.18 10.67 0.13
CA GLY A 568 12.14 10.63 1.16
C GLY A 568 10.91 11.45 0.79
N LEU A 569 11.08 12.58 0.08
CA LEU A 569 9.96 13.38 -0.41
C LEU A 569 9.13 12.61 -1.45
N VAL A 570 9.77 12.00 -2.45
CA VAL A 570 9.09 11.26 -3.52
C VAL A 570 8.42 10.01 -2.96
N GLU A 571 9.09 9.25 -2.09
CA GLU A 571 8.51 8.10 -1.39
C GLU A 571 7.27 8.49 -0.58
N SER A 572 7.31 9.63 0.13
CA SER A 572 6.17 10.13 0.89
C SER A 572 4.97 10.47 -0.01
N TRP A 573 5.22 10.98 -1.22
CA TRP A 573 4.18 11.27 -2.19
C TRP A 573 3.60 10.00 -2.78
N VAL A 574 4.45 9.06 -3.18
CA VAL A 574 4.02 7.77 -3.72
C VAL A 574 3.15 7.04 -2.70
N ARG A 575 3.58 6.92 -1.44
CA ARG A 575 2.76 6.34 -0.36
C ARG A 575 1.42 7.05 -0.19
N LYS A 576 1.41 8.39 -0.25
CA LYS A 576 0.15 9.15 -0.14
C LYS A 576 -0.76 8.92 -1.34
N TRP A 577 -0.20 8.88 -2.54
CA TRP A 577 -0.97 8.73 -3.77
C TRP A 577 -1.54 7.32 -3.92
N THR A 578 -0.78 6.29 -3.58
CA THR A 578 -1.25 4.90 -3.62
C THR A 578 -2.47 4.68 -2.71
N THR A 579 -2.59 5.39 -1.59
CA THR A 579 -3.74 5.27 -0.67
C THR A 579 -4.85 6.32 -0.86
N SER A 580 -4.71 7.26 -1.80
CA SER A 580 -5.72 8.32 -2.02
C SER A 580 -6.22 8.46 -3.45
N SER A 581 -5.65 7.73 -4.40
CA SER A 581 -6.00 7.82 -5.81
C SER A 581 -7.07 6.80 -6.23
N CYS A 582 -7.90 7.20 -7.20
CA CYS A 582 -9.00 6.39 -7.73
C CYS A 582 -8.51 5.34 -8.74
N PRO A 583 -8.65 4.03 -8.46
CA PRO A 583 -8.19 2.96 -9.34
C PRO A 583 -8.85 2.95 -10.72
N ASP A 584 -10.06 3.50 -10.86
CA ASP A 584 -10.80 3.49 -12.14
C ASP A 584 -10.16 4.37 -13.21
N VAL A 585 -9.42 5.40 -12.81
CA VAL A 585 -8.81 6.38 -13.72
C VAL A 585 -7.28 6.41 -13.63
N THR A 586 -6.70 5.76 -12.63
CA THR A 586 -5.24 5.59 -12.53
C THR A 586 -4.81 4.24 -13.10
N ARG A 587 -3.51 4.06 -13.21
CA ARG A 587 -2.90 2.73 -13.38
C ARG A 587 -3.06 1.87 -12.12
N LYS A 588 -2.75 0.57 -12.23
CA LYS A 588 -2.84 -0.43 -11.15
C LYS A 588 -1.72 -0.27 -10.10
N TYR A 589 -0.53 0.11 -10.57
CA TYR A 589 0.65 0.33 -9.73
C TYR A 589 1.51 1.45 -10.30
N VAL A 590 2.17 2.18 -9.40
CA VAL A 590 3.13 3.23 -9.73
C VAL A 590 4.33 2.59 -10.44
N PRO A 591 4.87 3.15 -11.54
CA PRO A 591 6.05 2.59 -12.19
C PRO A 591 7.26 2.71 -11.25
N PRO A 592 8.30 1.87 -11.44
CA PRO A 592 9.52 2.01 -10.67
C PRO A 592 10.12 3.41 -10.87
N PHE A 593 10.67 3.96 -9.80
CA PHE A 593 11.39 5.23 -9.84
C PHE A 593 12.72 5.10 -9.12
N THR A 594 13.71 5.87 -9.57
CA THR A 594 15.05 5.90 -8.98
C THR A 594 15.47 7.33 -8.73
N VAL A 595 16.03 7.60 -7.56
CA VAL A 595 16.65 8.89 -7.21
C VAL A 595 18.15 8.68 -7.15
N LYS A 596 18.91 9.48 -7.92
CA LYS A 596 20.37 9.34 -8.01
C LYS A 596 21.05 10.69 -8.23
N GLY A 597 22.35 10.74 -7.95
CA GLY A 597 23.17 11.92 -8.22
C GLY A 597 23.32 12.19 -9.72
N MET A 598 23.61 13.44 -10.07
CA MET A 598 23.83 13.85 -11.46
C MET A 598 24.93 13.01 -12.15
N PRO A 599 24.71 12.59 -13.41
CA PRO A 599 25.74 11.93 -14.20
C PRO A 599 26.93 12.88 -14.42
N THR A 600 28.14 12.36 -14.33
CA THR A 600 29.41 13.12 -14.41
C THR A 600 29.75 13.67 -15.81
N GLU A 601 28.92 13.43 -16.82
CA GLU A 601 29.16 13.91 -18.19
C GLU A 601 28.93 15.42 -18.30
N ARG A 602 30.02 16.19 -18.24
CA ARG A 602 30.03 17.63 -18.51
C ARG A 602 29.75 17.92 -19.98
N ARG A 603 28.66 18.62 -20.31
CA ARG A 603 28.52 19.28 -21.61
C ARG A 603 29.55 20.42 -21.73
N LYS A 604 30.26 20.46 -22.87
CA LYS A 604 31.43 21.33 -23.14
C LYS A 604 31.10 22.75 -23.63
N ARG A 605 29.85 23.22 -23.61
CA ARG A 605 29.48 24.53 -24.16
C ARG A 605 29.02 25.48 -23.07
N SER A 606 29.45 26.75 -23.19
CA SER A 606 29.16 27.80 -22.21
C SER A 606 27.65 28.09 -22.14
N PRO A 607 27.05 28.14 -20.93
CA PRO A 607 25.61 28.34 -20.73
C PRO A 607 25.04 29.58 -21.45
N GLU A 608 25.80 30.66 -21.49
CA GLU A 608 25.37 31.96 -22.05
C GLU A 608 25.20 31.94 -23.58
N HIS A 609 26.03 31.17 -24.29
CA HIS A 609 26.00 31.10 -25.75
C HIS A 609 24.84 30.23 -26.27
N GLU A 610 24.53 29.12 -25.60
CA GLU A 610 23.40 28.26 -25.96
C GLU A 610 22.05 28.85 -25.53
N LEU A 611 21.98 29.52 -24.38
CA LEU A 611 20.75 30.22 -23.97
C LEU A 611 20.39 31.32 -24.99
N ARG A 612 21.38 32.13 -25.40
CA ARG A 612 21.22 33.17 -26.41
C ARG A 612 20.87 32.62 -27.80
N GLU A 613 21.52 31.55 -28.25
CA GLU A 613 21.14 30.89 -29.51
C GLU A 613 19.77 30.23 -29.42
N SER A 614 19.39 29.61 -28.29
CA SER A 614 18.07 28.98 -28.12
C SER A 614 16.95 30.01 -28.13
N LEU A 615 17.14 31.18 -27.51
CA LEU A 615 16.18 32.28 -27.51
C LEU A 615 16.06 32.90 -28.92
N LEU A 616 17.19 33.08 -29.63
CA LEU A 616 17.20 33.56 -31.02
C LEU A 616 16.62 32.55 -32.03
N LYS A 617 16.80 31.24 -31.82
CA LYS A 617 16.13 30.16 -32.57
C LYS A 617 14.65 30.01 -32.21
N ARG A 618 14.26 30.29 -30.97
CA ARG A 618 12.85 30.25 -30.49
C ARG A 618 12.03 31.31 -31.20
N ASP A 619 12.59 32.51 -31.34
CA ASP A 619 11.94 33.64 -32.00
C ASP A 619 11.88 33.47 -33.54
N ARG A 620 12.91 32.88 -34.16
CA ARG A 620 13.04 32.81 -35.64
C ARG A 620 12.58 31.51 -36.29
N ASP A 621 12.60 30.38 -35.59
CA ASP A 621 12.45 29.05 -36.23
C ASP A 621 11.30 28.19 -35.66
N TRP A 622 10.49 28.67 -34.71
CA TRP A 622 9.29 27.93 -34.28
C TRP A 622 8.34 27.66 -35.46
N GLU A 623 8.26 28.60 -36.41
CA GLU A 623 7.57 28.45 -37.69
C GLU A 623 8.17 27.37 -38.62
N LYS A 624 9.50 27.21 -38.63
CA LYS A 624 10.18 26.20 -39.46
C LYS A 624 10.14 24.80 -38.86
N ARG A 625 10.27 24.68 -37.52
CA ARG A 625 10.13 23.39 -36.80
C ARG A 625 8.74 22.78 -37.04
N TRP A 626 7.72 23.63 -37.07
CA TRP A 626 6.34 23.27 -37.38
C TRP A 626 6.11 22.79 -38.85
N LEU A 627 6.84 23.35 -39.83
CA LEU A 627 6.73 22.89 -41.22
C LEU A 627 7.34 21.51 -41.44
N HIS A 628 8.31 21.10 -40.61
CA HIS A 628 8.95 19.79 -40.70
C HIS A 628 8.10 18.65 -40.08
N SER A 629 7.35 18.88 -38.99
CA SER A 629 6.45 17.85 -38.43
C SER A 629 5.24 17.54 -39.33
N ARG A 630 4.95 18.42 -40.30
CA ARG A 630 3.93 18.21 -41.33
C ARG A 630 4.29 17.11 -42.35
N GLN A 631 5.57 16.80 -42.53
CA GLN A 631 6.02 15.77 -43.49
C GLN A 631 5.93 14.33 -42.94
N SER A 632 5.77 14.15 -41.64
CA SER A 632 5.55 12.83 -41.00
C SER A 632 4.08 12.44 -40.87
N MET A 633 3.14 13.33 -41.23
CA MET A 633 1.69 13.10 -41.20
C MET A 633 1.02 12.97 -42.59
N LEU A 634 1.80 13.08 -43.67
CA LEU A 634 1.42 12.62 -45.01
C LEU A 634 2.14 11.31 -45.30
#